data_AF-A0A359FVF8-F1
#
_entry.id   AF-A0A359FVF8-F1
#
_cell.length_a   1.000
_cell.length_b   1.000
_cell.length_c   1.000
_cell.angle_alpha   90.00
_cell.angle_beta   90.00
_cell.angle_gamma   90.00
#
_symmetry.space_group_name_H-M   'P 1'
#
loop_
_entity.id
_entity.type
_entity.pdbx_description
1 polymer ?
#
loop_
_entity_poly.entity_id
_entity_poly.type
_entity_poly.pdbx_seq_one_letter_code
_entity_poly.pdbx_strand_id
1 'polypeptide(L)'
;LEAGKVELLPEWLTTDYAGKPRITEGKTSMGIYEGFACSPIPLFPQDNSVLDTNTTELEFSWQLPEENVETISSYSIEYRKNNGSPVIIEDIDVTTYMLDGINAADKIEWRVASITEEGNSNWSAWNSFNIRRDQPIFVKPDGNGRGSSWYDATSLQKALSIAVNGEQIWVAAGIYKPTEGTDRTISFQLKDGVALYGGFAGGETDLNQRNWRMNETILSGNIGEADVETDNSYHVLVGNGSSISPISNATLLDGFIVEAGYANSYALNDKRGSGLYLYNASPSIQNLWFRSNYAASDGGAIFGINSSAATFENVLFTKNKATETGGAAYSMNSEFTFNNCLFYNNYSDNRVGAISGTSGNGTQVINSIIWNNNARINSPQISTVSARHSIIQGGYSGEGNIDADPLFMDPENGNFMLKPGSPAIDAGSSDLLPEYLTRDYLGSPRVQGNNVDMGPLESIVLVNTMPAHYGGAKESEFFGLEFRWGVKKGELIDESEIPNMLYRIQVWESGDEENPLHDAEITSGGFFATDYNTTNLTGFGTGKTYEWKIAMLLDGMEIWSDPTVFYIGHDHVIHVKAGSEGTTGVNWDNAFGTLHEALEYSLPGDEIWVAAGTYYPVEVANSSAVSTAERDAAFKLKTGLTIYGGFEGSEMFRDYRNYATNLTIISGDLSGTGNYETASKHLFLNTGSSEQPISNGSVLDGLIFEHAAQSAIVNNQASPAIHNSIFRNNKGENGAAISNTESSPLLYQVLFHNNEASAAGGAIWSDNNSMPELINLTIVKNMAQEVGGVYGPASIKNSIVYHNDGGQVSEQSTVIYSCVEGGFEGEGNTSYDPNLINVEEGDFRMMAFSSVIDAGLQSLIPGQAFADLSMMARVMGDNVDMGVYEMQSKFDFIITEASAYRNSIHRNDDITIRYQVPVVLKSPELIELSSEGKLTPLYLTVEDGALVISHEGLEFGQEYKLLIPKGAVAFEGNLRILNQSAELDFATLDCKPSGIISLPDRVVVCPNEPIEIVAQTEGDIADLRWTYNNEVLDFNSDTLTIESLTQDKLGIYTLEVSDYCQSAISKQVSLGHIETTALNVMDKWGTVFFIDNASEQLSDYKWYLNEDFISNAQYIDASYKNGQLVVYALDGKSGCVLRSEPIELSGGERS
;
A
#
# COMPACT_ATOMS: atom_id res chain seq x y z
N LEU A 1 -70.14 14.94 14.26
CA LEU A 1 -71.26 15.91 14.32
C LEU A 1 -72.25 15.59 13.21
N GLU A 2 -73.35 16.33 13.07
CA GLU A 2 -74.34 16.27 11.96
C GLU A 2 -75.05 14.94 11.62
N ALA A 3 -74.58 13.80 12.16
CA ALA A 3 -75.16 12.47 11.96
C ALA A 3 -76.51 12.27 12.69
N GLY A 4 -77.01 13.28 13.39
CA GLY A 4 -78.32 13.27 13.99
C GLY A 4 -79.41 13.44 12.93
N LYS A 5 -80.41 12.56 12.95
CA LYS A 5 -81.59 12.66 12.09
C LYS A 5 -82.53 13.75 12.63
N VAL A 6 -82.64 14.87 11.91
CA VAL A 6 -83.57 15.98 12.25
C VAL A 6 -85.02 15.49 12.39
N GLU A 7 -85.43 14.52 11.57
CA GLU A 7 -86.73 13.82 11.64
C GLU A 7 -87.00 13.06 12.97
N LEU A 8 -85.99 12.92 13.84
CA LEU A 8 -86.10 12.29 15.17
C LEU A 8 -86.02 13.31 16.33
N LEU A 9 -85.84 14.62 16.05
CA LEU A 9 -85.89 15.65 17.08
C LEU A 9 -87.35 15.90 17.52
N PRO A 10 -87.66 15.92 18.82
CA PRO A 10 -88.95 16.38 19.31
C PRO A 10 -89.16 17.87 19.01
N GLU A 11 -90.37 18.28 18.62
CA GLU A 11 -90.72 19.69 18.29
C GLU A 11 -90.41 20.70 19.41
N TRP A 12 -90.30 20.26 20.66
CA TRP A 12 -89.96 21.10 21.82
C TRP A 12 -88.46 21.30 22.03
N LEU A 13 -87.61 20.47 21.43
CA LEU A 13 -86.15 20.53 21.57
C LEU A 13 -85.57 21.47 20.50
N THR A 14 -85.95 22.75 20.58
CA THR A 14 -85.60 23.78 19.59
C THR A 14 -84.22 24.42 19.81
N THR A 15 -83.65 24.27 20.99
CA THR A 15 -82.26 24.65 21.32
C THR A 15 -81.51 23.49 21.95
N ASP A 16 -80.19 23.54 21.88
CA ASP A 16 -79.28 22.67 22.61
C ASP A 16 -79.14 23.10 24.09
N TYR A 17 -78.23 22.45 24.84
CA TYR A 17 -77.97 22.77 26.24
C TYR A 17 -77.25 24.13 26.46
N ALA A 18 -76.57 24.66 25.44
CA ALA A 18 -75.98 26.01 25.45
C ALA A 18 -76.96 27.12 25.01
N GLY A 19 -78.14 26.76 24.51
CA GLY A 19 -79.11 27.70 23.93
C GLY A 19 -78.89 28.00 22.43
N LYS A 20 -77.90 27.36 21.78
CA LYS A 20 -77.72 27.42 20.32
C LYS A 20 -78.90 26.69 19.63
N PRO A 21 -79.38 27.12 18.44
CA PRO A 21 -80.50 26.47 17.75
C PRO A 21 -80.23 24.99 17.46
N ARG A 22 -81.21 24.11 17.73
CA ARG A 22 -81.00 22.66 17.67
C ARG A 22 -80.90 22.09 16.25
N ILE A 23 -81.27 22.87 15.25
CA ILE A 23 -81.13 22.53 13.83
C ILE A 23 -80.36 23.67 13.18
N THR A 24 -79.21 23.34 12.58
CA THR A 24 -78.38 24.30 11.84
C THR A 24 -78.25 23.79 10.40
N GLU A 25 -78.54 24.65 9.42
CA GLU A 25 -78.56 24.32 7.98
C GLU A 25 -79.35 23.05 7.58
N GLY A 26 -80.38 22.68 8.36
CA GLY A 26 -81.20 21.49 8.11
C GLY A 26 -80.60 20.17 8.63
N LYS A 27 -79.56 20.24 9.47
CA LYS A 27 -78.90 19.10 10.12
C LYS A 27 -78.91 19.26 11.66
N THR A 28 -78.59 18.19 12.39
CA THR A 28 -78.41 18.20 13.86
C THR A 28 -77.33 17.21 14.26
N SER A 29 -76.56 17.52 15.29
CA SER A 29 -75.57 16.65 15.89
C SER A 29 -76.21 15.60 16.81
N MET A 30 -75.43 14.57 17.17
CA MET A 30 -75.80 13.65 18.25
C MET A 30 -75.16 14.14 19.55
N GLY A 31 -75.90 14.09 20.67
CA GLY A 31 -75.48 14.65 21.96
C GLY A 31 -76.30 15.88 22.36
N ILE A 32 -75.96 16.53 23.48
CA ILE A 32 -76.74 17.63 24.07
C ILE A 32 -76.38 19.03 23.56
N TYR A 33 -75.34 19.16 22.73
CA TYR A 33 -74.85 20.42 22.15
C TYR A 33 -75.00 20.45 20.62
N GLU A 34 -74.95 21.64 20.02
CA GLU A 34 -74.83 21.88 18.56
C GLU A 34 -73.64 22.78 18.21
N GLY A 35 -73.17 22.62 16.97
CA GLY A 35 -71.97 23.27 16.46
C GLY A 35 -70.69 22.52 16.81
N PHE A 36 -69.58 22.96 16.23
CA PHE A 36 -68.26 22.42 16.52
C PHE A 36 -67.77 22.88 17.90
N ALA A 37 -67.09 21.98 18.61
CA ALA A 37 -65.97 22.35 19.46
C ALA A 37 -64.75 22.38 18.53
N CYS A 38 -64.23 23.57 18.20
CA CYS A 38 -63.22 23.76 17.15
C CYS A 38 -61.80 23.33 17.59
N SER A 39 -61.65 22.06 17.99
CA SER A 39 -60.35 21.44 18.27
C SER A 39 -59.39 21.60 17.08
N PRO A 40 -58.15 22.03 17.33
CA PRO A 40 -57.10 21.91 16.32
C PRO A 40 -56.80 20.43 16.01
N ILE A 41 -56.15 20.23 14.86
CA ILE A 41 -55.66 18.96 14.35
C ILE A 41 -54.13 19.01 14.42
N PRO A 42 -53.48 18.22 15.30
CA PRO A 42 -52.03 18.01 15.27
C PRO A 42 -51.54 17.51 13.90
N LEU A 43 -50.45 18.09 13.39
CA LEU A 43 -49.85 17.75 12.09
C LEU A 43 -48.46 17.10 12.26
N PHE A 44 -47.61 17.72 13.07
CA PHE A 44 -46.26 17.25 13.35
C PHE A 44 -45.92 17.54 14.83
N PRO A 45 -45.24 16.62 15.55
CA PRO A 45 -44.91 15.25 15.17
C PRO A 45 -46.15 14.37 14.94
N GLN A 46 -46.06 13.44 13.99
CA GLN A 46 -47.13 12.48 13.71
C GLN A 46 -47.30 11.52 14.89
N ASP A 47 -48.54 11.08 15.14
CA ASP A 47 -48.82 10.20 16.28
C ASP A 47 -48.14 8.83 16.16
N ASN A 48 -47.53 8.40 17.25
CA ASN A 48 -46.67 7.22 17.41
C ASN A 48 -45.38 7.24 16.57
N SER A 49 -44.95 8.40 16.06
CA SER A 49 -43.67 8.52 15.37
C SER A 49 -42.46 8.23 16.28
N VAL A 50 -41.37 7.78 15.68
CA VAL A 50 -40.05 7.65 16.33
C VAL A 50 -39.07 8.56 15.59
N LEU A 51 -38.34 9.37 16.34
CA LEU A 51 -37.39 10.36 15.83
C LEU A 51 -35.95 9.98 16.23
N ASP A 52 -34.97 10.49 15.49
CA ASP A 52 -33.57 10.15 15.69
C ASP A 52 -32.97 10.77 16.97
N THR A 53 -31.98 10.08 17.52
CA THR A 53 -31.41 10.31 18.87
C THR A 53 -30.81 11.71 19.09
N ASN A 54 -30.48 12.42 18.01
CA ASN A 54 -29.97 13.79 18.00
C ASN A 54 -31.05 14.88 18.07
N THR A 55 -32.34 14.51 18.19
CA THR A 55 -33.45 15.47 18.31
C THR A 55 -33.44 16.18 19.68
N THR A 56 -32.83 17.37 19.76
CA THR A 56 -32.77 18.17 21.01
C THR A 56 -33.85 19.24 21.14
N GLU A 57 -34.36 19.70 19.99
CA GLU A 57 -35.43 20.67 19.81
C GLU A 57 -36.37 20.16 18.71
N LEU A 58 -37.65 20.53 18.74
CA LEU A 58 -38.65 20.01 17.79
C LEU A 58 -39.85 20.94 17.64
N GLU A 59 -40.27 21.19 16.40
CA GLU A 59 -41.52 21.91 16.15
C GLU A 59 -42.74 21.01 16.43
N PHE A 60 -43.70 21.53 17.20
CA PHE A 60 -45.08 21.07 17.21
C PHE A 60 -45.88 21.98 16.27
N SER A 61 -46.63 21.41 15.33
CA SER A 61 -47.49 22.17 14.42
C SER A 61 -48.88 21.57 14.30
N TRP A 62 -49.87 22.43 14.11
CA TRP A 62 -51.29 22.07 14.01
C TRP A 62 -52.01 22.96 13.02
N GLN A 63 -53.23 22.57 12.64
CA GLN A 63 -54.15 23.41 11.88
C GLN A 63 -55.56 23.35 12.45
N LEU A 64 -56.39 24.35 12.15
CA LEU A 64 -57.83 24.26 12.39
C LEU A 64 -58.51 23.44 11.27
N PRO A 65 -59.66 22.80 11.52
CA PRO A 65 -60.48 22.20 10.46
C PRO A 65 -60.90 23.23 9.40
N GLU A 66 -61.04 22.82 8.14
CA GLU A 66 -61.38 23.71 7.02
C GLU A 66 -62.73 24.44 7.21
N GLU A 67 -63.69 23.80 7.88
CA GLU A 67 -65.01 24.37 8.21
C GLU A 67 -65.05 25.05 9.59
N ASN A 68 -63.98 25.75 10.00
CA ASN A 68 -64.00 26.53 11.25
C ASN A 68 -64.95 27.75 11.16
N VAL A 69 -65.87 27.84 12.12
CA VAL A 69 -66.86 28.93 12.27
C VAL A 69 -66.73 29.74 13.57
N GLU A 70 -65.76 29.42 14.43
CA GLU A 70 -65.53 30.16 15.70
C GLU A 70 -64.22 30.96 15.65
N THR A 71 -64.24 32.21 16.12
CA THR A 71 -63.03 33.05 16.23
C THR A 71 -62.15 32.54 17.38
N ILE A 72 -60.93 32.15 17.04
CA ILE A 72 -59.91 31.70 18.00
C ILE A 72 -59.09 32.91 18.46
N SER A 73 -58.95 33.06 19.77
CA SER A 73 -58.22 34.16 20.43
C SER A 73 -56.77 33.80 20.72
N SER A 74 -56.51 32.54 21.08
CA SER A 74 -55.17 31.94 21.27
C SER A 74 -55.25 30.40 21.21
N TYR A 75 -54.09 29.74 21.29
CA TYR A 75 -53.95 28.32 21.52
C TYR A 75 -53.24 28.04 22.85
N SER A 76 -53.45 26.84 23.38
CA SER A 76 -52.67 26.30 24.50
C SER A 76 -52.17 24.90 24.19
N ILE A 77 -50.91 24.58 24.53
CA ILE A 77 -50.35 23.22 24.43
C ILE A 77 -50.34 22.59 25.82
N GLU A 78 -50.66 21.31 25.91
CA GLU A 78 -50.36 20.48 27.07
C GLU A 78 -49.49 19.31 26.60
N TYR A 79 -48.32 19.13 27.22
CA TYR A 79 -47.47 17.96 26.96
C TYR A 79 -46.99 17.32 28.26
N ARG A 80 -46.68 16.03 28.21
CA ARG A 80 -46.06 15.27 29.30
C ARG A 80 -44.87 14.49 28.77
N LYS A 81 -43.77 14.52 29.52
CA LYS A 81 -42.51 13.87 29.19
C LYS A 81 -42.31 12.66 30.11
N ASN A 82 -42.07 11.48 29.56
CA ASN A 82 -41.81 10.22 30.28
C ASN A 82 -42.85 9.87 31.36
N ASN A 83 -44.14 10.06 31.07
CA ASN A 83 -45.27 9.93 32.02
C ASN A 83 -45.19 10.86 33.26
N GLY A 84 -44.40 11.92 33.20
CA GLY A 84 -44.32 12.95 34.24
C GLY A 84 -45.57 13.84 34.32
N SER A 85 -45.52 14.84 35.21
CA SER A 85 -46.58 15.85 35.31
C SER A 85 -46.77 16.60 33.99
N PRO A 86 -48.02 16.93 33.58
CA PRO A 86 -48.24 17.76 32.41
C PRO A 86 -47.68 19.17 32.59
N VAL A 87 -47.12 19.70 31.51
CA VAL A 87 -46.72 21.09 31.34
C VAL A 87 -47.72 21.73 30.39
N ILE A 88 -48.33 22.83 30.82
CA ILE A 88 -49.26 23.62 30.00
C ILE A 88 -48.55 24.92 29.60
N ILE A 89 -48.74 25.30 28.33
CA ILE A 89 -48.27 26.55 27.74
C ILE A 89 -49.50 27.24 27.16
N GLU A 90 -49.73 28.49 27.54
CA GLU A 90 -50.92 29.28 27.21
C GLU A 90 -50.56 30.49 26.35
N ASP A 91 -51.56 31.25 25.89
CA ASP A 91 -51.41 32.51 25.14
C ASP A 91 -50.57 32.43 23.83
N ILE A 92 -50.62 31.29 23.13
CA ILE A 92 -49.93 31.10 21.84
C ILE A 92 -50.78 31.71 20.71
N ASP A 93 -50.22 32.61 19.89
CA ASP A 93 -50.92 33.31 18.80
C ASP A 93 -50.65 32.73 17.39
N VAL A 94 -49.68 31.83 17.28
CA VAL A 94 -49.29 31.10 16.05
C VAL A 94 -49.76 29.63 16.07
N THR A 95 -49.66 28.94 14.94
CA THR A 95 -50.02 27.51 14.79
C THR A 95 -48.84 26.54 14.88
N THR A 96 -47.69 27.01 15.38
CA THR A 96 -46.51 26.18 15.66
C THR A 96 -45.85 26.57 16.99
N TYR A 97 -45.04 25.67 17.56
CA TYR A 97 -44.32 25.89 18.81
C TYR A 97 -43.05 25.02 18.86
N MET A 98 -41.89 25.59 19.20
CA MET A 98 -40.65 24.83 19.40
C MET A 98 -40.55 24.30 20.83
N LEU A 99 -40.47 22.98 20.98
CA LEU A 99 -40.19 22.32 22.27
C LEU A 99 -38.69 21.97 22.37
N ASP A 100 -38.00 22.67 23.27
CA ASP A 100 -36.59 22.45 23.59
C ASP A 100 -36.41 21.43 24.74
N GLY A 101 -35.18 20.95 24.92
CA GLY A 101 -34.83 20.08 26.06
C GLY A 101 -35.31 18.63 25.88
N ILE A 102 -35.42 18.20 24.64
CA ILE A 102 -35.67 16.81 24.25
C ILE A 102 -34.33 16.05 24.31
N ASN A 103 -34.37 14.77 24.72
CA ASN A 103 -33.22 13.90 24.94
C ASN A 103 -33.48 12.51 24.34
N ALA A 104 -32.42 11.74 24.09
CA ALA A 104 -32.52 10.33 23.75
C ALA A 104 -33.36 9.54 24.78
N ALA A 105 -34.09 8.52 24.30
CA ALA A 105 -35.03 7.70 25.07
C ALA A 105 -36.29 8.41 25.61
N ASP A 106 -36.51 9.70 25.33
CA ASP A 106 -37.71 10.39 25.77
C ASP A 106 -38.96 9.92 25.01
N LYS A 107 -40.03 9.61 25.75
CA LYS A 107 -41.40 9.60 25.22
C LYS A 107 -42.06 10.93 25.55
N ILE A 108 -42.61 11.60 24.53
CA ILE A 108 -43.41 12.81 24.69
C ILE A 108 -44.84 12.50 24.23
N GLU A 109 -45.81 12.89 25.03
CA GLU A 109 -47.22 12.88 24.67
C GLU A 109 -47.74 14.31 24.74
N TRP A 110 -48.42 14.78 23.71
CA TRP A 110 -48.82 16.18 23.57
C TRP A 110 -50.21 16.33 22.97
N ARG A 111 -50.85 17.46 23.25
CA ARG A 111 -52.10 17.91 22.64
C ARG A 111 -52.18 19.43 22.63
N VAL A 112 -53.08 19.98 21.83
CA VAL A 112 -53.29 21.42 21.69
C VAL A 112 -54.77 21.76 21.79
N ALA A 113 -55.10 22.87 22.44
CA ALA A 113 -56.41 23.47 22.45
C ALA A 113 -56.45 24.75 21.62
N SER A 114 -57.61 25.03 21.02
CA SER A 114 -57.99 26.39 20.65
C SER A 114 -58.76 27.03 21.81
N ILE A 115 -58.57 28.34 22.00
CA ILE A 115 -59.30 29.17 22.96
C ILE A 115 -60.18 30.15 22.17
N THR A 116 -61.45 30.29 22.51
CA THR A 116 -62.35 31.25 21.83
C THR A 116 -62.28 32.65 22.46
N GLU A 117 -62.88 33.67 21.82
CA GLU A 117 -63.07 34.99 22.45
C GLU A 117 -63.85 34.95 23.78
N GLU A 118 -64.65 33.91 24.01
CA GLU A 118 -65.40 33.69 25.26
C GLU A 118 -64.57 32.97 26.35
N GLY A 119 -63.34 32.56 26.06
CA GLY A 119 -62.47 31.81 26.97
C GLY A 119 -62.75 30.30 27.04
N ASN A 120 -63.52 29.75 26.09
CA ASN A 120 -63.79 28.31 26.04
C ASN A 120 -62.62 27.54 25.38
N SER A 121 -62.11 26.49 26.03
CA SER A 121 -60.94 25.71 25.55
C SER A 121 -61.33 24.36 24.91
N ASN A 122 -60.99 24.16 23.63
CA ASN A 122 -61.31 22.93 22.88
C ASN A 122 -60.04 22.11 22.56
N TRP A 123 -59.75 21.10 23.39
CA TRP A 123 -58.56 20.25 23.30
C TRP A 123 -58.63 19.15 22.22
N SER A 124 -57.52 18.92 21.53
CA SER A 124 -57.29 17.77 20.66
C SER A 124 -57.19 16.45 21.42
N ALA A 125 -57.22 15.35 20.66
CA ALA A 125 -56.67 14.08 21.11
C ALA A 125 -55.19 14.23 21.48
N TRP A 126 -54.69 13.30 22.30
CA TRP A 126 -53.26 13.18 22.59
C TRP A 126 -52.56 12.50 21.40
N ASN A 127 -51.59 13.18 20.81
CA ASN A 127 -50.54 12.55 20.00
C ASN A 127 -49.40 12.10 20.92
N SER A 128 -48.58 11.17 20.44
CA SER A 128 -47.34 10.74 21.07
C SER A 128 -46.21 10.58 20.06
N PHE A 129 -44.97 10.72 20.53
CA PHE A 129 -43.77 10.35 19.78
C PHE A 129 -42.65 9.93 20.75
N ASN A 130 -41.64 9.25 20.22
CA ASN A 130 -40.50 8.76 20.99
C ASN A 130 -39.19 9.17 20.33
N ILE A 131 -38.16 9.44 21.12
CA ILE A 131 -36.80 9.66 20.64
C ILE A 131 -36.01 8.37 20.81
N ARG A 132 -35.39 7.88 19.73
CA ARG A 132 -34.57 6.65 19.78
C ARG A 132 -33.42 6.82 20.78
N ARG A 133 -33.06 5.75 21.49
CA ARG A 133 -31.83 5.68 22.30
C ARG A 133 -30.58 5.88 21.44
N ASP A 134 -29.53 6.38 22.08
CA ASP A 134 -28.15 6.48 21.58
C ASP A 134 -27.35 5.18 21.74
N GLN A 135 -27.88 4.22 22.50
CA GLN A 135 -27.22 2.98 22.93
C GLN A 135 -28.24 1.82 23.04
N PRO A 136 -27.80 0.54 22.98
CA PRO A 136 -28.69 -0.61 23.15
C PRO A 136 -29.27 -0.68 24.57
N ILE A 137 -30.40 -1.38 24.71
CA ILE A 137 -30.98 -1.70 26.02
C ILE A 137 -30.33 -2.99 26.55
N PHE A 138 -29.56 -2.86 27.63
CA PHE A 138 -28.79 -3.97 28.20
C PHE A 138 -29.63 -4.84 29.15
N VAL A 139 -29.54 -6.16 28.98
CA VAL A 139 -30.39 -7.15 29.66
C VAL A 139 -29.60 -8.28 30.33
N LYS A 140 -29.99 -8.63 31.56
CA LYS A 140 -29.46 -9.76 32.36
C LYS A 140 -30.64 -10.50 33.03
N PRO A 141 -30.52 -11.79 33.42
CA PRO A 141 -31.65 -12.58 33.93
C PRO A 141 -32.34 -11.92 35.13
N ASP A 142 -31.57 -11.61 36.19
CA ASP A 142 -32.03 -10.90 37.40
C ASP A 142 -32.07 -9.37 37.23
N GLY A 143 -32.09 -8.86 35.99
CA GLY A 143 -31.94 -7.45 35.67
C GLY A 143 -33.06 -6.57 36.24
N ASN A 144 -32.75 -5.72 37.21
CA ASN A 144 -33.72 -4.84 37.87
C ASN A 144 -33.53 -3.34 37.58
N GLY A 145 -32.44 -2.97 36.88
CA GLY A 145 -32.08 -1.61 36.50
C GLY A 145 -32.96 -1.01 35.40
N ARG A 146 -32.49 0.06 34.74
CA ARG A 146 -33.19 0.75 33.63
C ARG A 146 -32.73 0.27 32.25
N GLY A 147 -31.63 -0.46 32.17
CA GLY A 147 -31.06 -1.03 30.93
C GLY A 147 -30.05 -0.12 30.24
N SER A 148 -29.47 0.89 30.92
CA SER A 148 -28.53 1.84 30.31
C SER A 148 -27.04 1.46 30.46
N SER A 149 -26.76 0.23 30.87
CA SER A 149 -25.41 -0.39 30.86
C SER A 149 -25.53 -1.86 31.30
N TRP A 150 -24.48 -2.65 31.10
CA TRP A 150 -24.38 -3.99 31.70
C TRP A 150 -24.40 -4.01 33.24
N TYR A 151 -24.19 -2.87 33.91
CA TYR A 151 -24.28 -2.74 35.37
C TYR A 151 -25.70 -2.38 35.82
N ASP A 152 -26.39 -1.49 35.10
CA ASP A 152 -27.81 -1.14 35.31
C ASP A 152 -28.75 -1.99 34.43
N ALA A 153 -28.37 -3.24 34.15
CA ALA A 153 -29.11 -4.11 33.24
C ALA A 153 -30.55 -4.38 33.72
N THR A 154 -31.48 -4.49 32.78
CA THR A 154 -32.92 -4.69 33.05
C THR A 154 -33.38 -6.08 32.61
N SER A 155 -34.60 -6.49 32.95
CA SER A 155 -35.13 -7.80 32.56
C SER A 155 -35.67 -7.76 31.13
N LEU A 156 -35.61 -8.88 30.42
CA LEU A 156 -36.01 -8.93 28.99
C LEU A 156 -37.45 -8.45 28.77
N GLN A 157 -38.39 -8.84 29.63
CA GLN A 157 -39.79 -8.41 29.57
C GLN A 157 -39.96 -6.89 29.76
N LYS A 158 -39.06 -6.24 30.52
CA LYS A 158 -39.06 -4.79 30.75
C LYS A 158 -38.33 -4.04 29.62
N ALA A 159 -37.25 -4.60 29.08
CA ALA A 159 -36.60 -4.07 27.87
C ALA A 159 -37.57 -4.05 26.68
N LEU A 160 -38.24 -5.19 26.42
CA LEU A 160 -39.27 -5.29 25.39
C LEU A 160 -40.42 -4.31 25.60
N SER A 161 -40.84 -4.02 26.84
CA SER A 161 -41.93 -3.06 27.07
C SER A 161 -41.53 -1.60 26.77
N ILE A 162 -40.26 -1.21 26.95
CA ILE A 162 -39.77 0.17 26.75
C ILE A 162 -39.06 0.42 25.40
N ALA A 163 -38.76 -0.62 24.63
CA ALA A 163 -38.14 -0.50 23.30
C ALA A 163 -39.10 0.11 22.25
N VAL A 164 -38.56 0.85 21.29
CA VAL A 164 -39.29 1.39 20.12
C VAL A 164 -38.60 1.03 18.79
N ASN A 165 -39.29 1.27 17.66
CA ASN A 165 -38.82 0.90 16.32
C ASN A 165 -37.42 1.51 16.01
N GLY A 166 -36.51 0.65 15.53
CA GLY A 166 -35.11 0.95 15.25
C GLY A 166 -34.15 0.77 16.44
N GLU A 167 -34.62 0.34 17.61
CA GLU A 167 -33.76 0.10 18.78
C GLU A 167 -33.24 -1.35 18.88
N GLN A 168 -32.11 -1.50 19.59
CA GLN A 168 -31.48 -2.78 19.88
C GLN A 168 -31.64 -3.16 21.36
N ILE A 169 -31.79 -4.45 21.62
CA ILE A 169 -31.73 -5.06 22.97
C ILE A 169 -30.59 -6.07 22.98
N TRP A 170 -29.62 -5.90 23.88
CA TRP A 170 -28.48 -6.79 24.02
C TRP A 170 -28.65 -7.65 25.28
N VAL A 171 -28.66 -8.97 25.12
CA VAL A 171 -29.06 -9.93 26.13
C VAL A 171 -27.86 -10.79 26.53
N ALA A 172 -27.47 -10.74 27.80
CA ALA A 172 -26.38 -11.54 28.33
C ALA A 172 -26.76 -13.03 28.49
N ALA A 173 -25.75 -13.90 28.57
CA ALA A 173 -25.90 -15.33 28.81
C ALA A 173 -26.76 -15.65 30.04
N GLY A 174 -27.47 -16.77 29.97
CA GLY A 174 -28.36 -17.25 31.01
C GLY A 174 -29.77 -17.58 30.51
N ILE A 175 -30.64 -17.95 31.45
CA ILE A 175 -32.00 -18.41 31.19
C ILE A 175 -32.99 -17.29 31.51
N TYR A 176 -33.86 -16.98 30.55
CA TYR A 176 -34.88 -15.94 30.63
C TYR A 176 -36.26 -16.57 30.54
N LYS A 177 -37.09 -16.29 31.55
CA LYS A 177 -38.48 -16.74 31.65
C LYS A 177 -39.43 -15.58 31.29
N PRO A 178 -40.54 -15.81 30.57
CA PRO A 178 -41.54 -14.77 30.31
C PRO A 178 -42.15 -14.17 31.59
N THR A 179 -42.17 -14.92 32.68
CA THR A 179 -42.68 -14.51 34.00
C THR A 179 -42.04 -15.35 35.12
N GLU A 180 -41.90 -14.74 36.29
CA GLU A 180 -41.54 -15.41 37.56
C GLU A 180 -42.76 -16.06 38.25
N GLY A 181 -43.96 -15.89 37.67
CA GLY A 181 -45.18 -16.53 38.13
C GLY A 181 -45.52 -17.81 37.35
N THR A 182 -46.72 -18.34 37.59
CA THR A 182 -47.26 -19.53 36.89
C THR A 182 -48.30 -19.15 35.82
N ASP A 183 -48.27 -17.91 35.30
CA ASP A 183 -49.21 -17.47 34.27
C ASP A 183 -48.70 -17.84 32.88
N ARG A 184 -49.21 -18.99 32.41
CA ARG A 184 -48.87 -19.61 31.13
C ARG A 184 -49.19 -18.76 29.90
N THR A 185 -49.99 -17.71 30.06
CA THR A 185 -50.37 -16.78 28.98
C THR A 185 -49.35 -15.66 28.74
N ILE A 186 -48.34 -15.54 29.62
CA ILE A 186 -47.27 -14.55 29.46
C ILE A 186 -46.16 -15.13 28.56
N SER A 187 -45.77 -14.32 27.58
CA SER A 187 -44.75 -14.60 26.56
C SER A 187 -43.93 -13.33 26.29
N PHE A 188 -42.71 -13.49 25.79
CA PHE A 188 -41.91 -12.39 25.24
C PHE A 188 -42.59 -11.88 23.96
N GLN A 189 -43.08 -10.64 23.99
CA GLN A 189 -43.76 -10.03 22.84
C GLN A 189 -42.75 -9.33 21.93
N LEU A 190 -42.63 -9.78 20.68
CA LEU A 190 -41.86 -9.09 19.65
C LEU A 190 -42.54 -7.77 19.26
N LYS A 191 -41.73 -6.75 18.96
CA LYS A 191 -42.16 -5.42 18.52
C LYS A 191 -41.59 -5.11 17.15
N ASP A 192 -42.39 -4.46 16.32
CA ASP A 192 -41.98 -4.04 14.99
C ASP A 192 -40.70 -3.18 15.00
N GLY A 193 -39.70 -3.59 14.22
CA GLY A 193 -38.45 -2.85 14.04
C GLY A 193 -37.49 -2.90 15.22
N VAL A 194 -37.72 -3.75 16.23
CA VAL A 194 -36.78 -3.94 17.35
C VAL A 194 -35.87 -5.12 17.06
N ALA A 195 -34.56 -4.94 17.25
CA ALA A 195 -33.56 -6.00 17.10
C ALA A 195 -33.16 -6.57 18.48
N LEU A 196 -33.28 -7.88 18.65
CA LEU A 196 -32.82 -8.61 19.83
C LEU A 196 -31.57 -9.40 19.48
N TYR A 197 -30.51 -9.23 20.27
CA TYR A 197 -29.24 -9.95 20.12
C TYR A 197 -28.89 -10.70 21.42
N GLY A 198 -28.70 -12.01 21.31
CA GLY A 198 -28.11 -12.86 22.35
C GLY A 198 -26.63 -13.13 22.11
N GLY A 199 -25.98 -13.74 23.11
CA GLY A 199 -24.58 -14.17 23.02
C GLY A 199 -23.55 -13.30 23.73
N PHE A 200 -23.97 -12.41 24.63
CA PHE A 200 -23.05 -11.55 25.39
C PHE A 200 -22.68 -12.18 26.74
N ALA A 201 -21.42 -12.09 27.17
CA ALA A 201 -20.99 -12.38 28.54
C ALA A 201 -21.50 -11.30 29.53
N GLY A 202 -21.87 -10.13 29.01
CA GLY A 202 -22.44 -9.02 29.78
C GLY A 202 -21.39 -8.03 30.28
N GLY A 203 -20.38 -7.77 29.45
CA GLY A 203 -19.32 -6.76 29.64
C GLY A 203 -18.85 -6.07 28.34
N GLU A 204 -19.41 -6.46 27.19
CA GLU A 204 -19.05 -6.02 25.84
C GLU A 204 -19.43 -4.56 25.55
N THR A 205 -18.63 -3.89 24.71
CA THR A 205 -18.90 -2.53 24.19
C THR A 205 -19.53 -2.52 22.80
N ASP A 206 -19.31 -3.58 22.01
CA ASP A 206 -19.63 -3.61 20.57
C ASP A 206 -20.34 -4.90 20.17
N LEU A 207 -21.26 -4.82 19.20
CA LEU A 207 -22.10 -5.95 18.77
C LEU A 207 -21.27 -7.16 18.29
N ASN A 208 -20.12 -6.91 17.66
CA ASN A 208 -19.24 -7.94 17.11
C ASN A 208 -18.43 -8.71 18.19
N GLN A 209 -18.50 -8.30 19.46
CA GLN A 209 -17.81 -8.99 20.56
C GLN A 209 -18.62 -10.20 21.10
N ARG A 210 -19.88 -10.35 20.68
CA ARG A 210 -20.76 -11.45 21.12
C ARG A 210 -20.29 -12.82 20.60
N ASN A 211 -20.53 -13.87 21.39
CA ASN A 211 -20.33 -15.26 21.00
C ASN A 211 -21.52 -16.10 21.50
N TRP A 212 -22.52 -16.29 20.64
CA TRP A 212 -23.80 -16.96 20.97
C TRP A 212 -23.68 -18.46 21.31
N ARG A 213 -22.51 -19.07 21.10
CA ARG A 213 -22.24 -20.47 21.48
C ARG A 213 -21.61 -20.60 22.86
N MET A 214 -20.65 -19.75 23.20
CA MET A 214 -20.05 -19.74 24.55
C MET A 214 -20.97 -19.08 25.58
N ASN A 215 -21.72 -18.06 25.16
CA ASN A 215 -22.59 -17.26 26.00
C ASN A 215 -24.07 -17.61 25.77
N GLU A 216 -24.44 -18.90 25.94
CA GLU A 216 -25.79 -19.39 25.66
C GLU A 216 -26.88 -18.48 26.27
N THR A 217 -27.75 -17.95 25.41
CA THR A 217 -28.83 -17.03 25.79
C THR A 217 -30.17 -17.72 25.55
N ILE A 218 -30.75 -18.26 26.62
CA ILE A 218 -31.86 -19.23 26.55
C ILE A 218 -33.18 -18.55 26.92
N LEU A 219 -34.11 -18.49 25.98
CA LEU A 219 -35.50 -18.10 26.22
C LEU A 219 -36.28 -19.39 26.53
N SER A 220 -36.68 -19.58 27.78
CA SER A 220 -37.25 -20.84 28.25
C SER A 220 -38.70 -20.67 28.72
N GLY A 221 -39.58 -21.54 28.22
CA GLY A 221 -40.96 -21.65 28.67
C GLY A 221 -41.12 -22.28 30.06
N ASN A 222 -40.05 -22.80 30.66
CA ASN A 222 -40.02 -23.49 31.96
C ASN A 222 -40.30 -22.53 33.14
N ILE A 223 -41.57 -22.12 33.31
CA ILE A 223 -42.09 -21.29 34.41
C ILE A 223 -42.79 -22.16 35.44
N GLY A 224 -42.87 -21.69 36.69
CA GLY A 224 -43.43 -22.49 37.79
C GLY A 224 -42.43 -23.51 38.34
N GLU A 225 -42.86 -24.76 38.52
CA GLU A 225 -42.04 -25.83 39.09
C GLU A 225 -41.07 -26.42 38.05
N ALA A 226 -39.81 -26.60 38.45
CA ALA A 226 -38.78 -27.08 37.52
C ALA A 226 -39.09 -28.48 36.97
N ASP A 227 -38.91 -28.63 35.66
CA ASP A 227 -39.10 -29.85 34.88
C ASP A 227 -40.56 -30.34 34.79
N VAL A 228 -41.54 -29.47 35.10
CA VAL A 228 -42.98 -29.76 34.98
C VAL A 228 -43.57 -29.08 33.74
N GLU A 229 -43.64 -29.82 32.63
CA GLU A 229 -44.12 -29.30 31.34
C GLU A 229 -45.51 -28.61 31.39
N THR A 230 -46.37 -29.00 32.34
CA THR A 230 -47.78 -28.59 32.36
C THR A 230 -48.06 -27.18 32.88
N ASP A 231 -47.09 -26.54 33.54
CA ASP A 231 -47.14 -25.12 33.95
C ASP A 231 -46.25 -24.20 33.09
N ASN A 232 -45.45 -24.74 32.17
CA ASN A 232 -44.68 -23.96 31.20
C ASN A 232 -45.54 -22.98 30.37
N SER A 233 -44.99 -21.84 29.93
CA SER A 233 -45.69 -20.91 29.02
C SER A 233 -46.22 -21.61 27.76
N TYR A 234 -47.42 -21.22 27.30
CA TYR A 234 -47.99 -21.76 26.05
C TYR A 234 -47.11 -21.38 24.84
N HIS A 235 -46.63 -20.14 24.82
CA HIS A 235 -45.67 -19.64 23.83
C HIS A 235 -44.50 -18.98 24.56
N VAL A 236 -43.25 -19.23 24.16
CA VAL A 236 -42.09 -18.49 24.67
C VAL A 236 -42.05 -17.09 24.03
N LEU A 237 -42.15 -17.03 22.71
CA LEU A 237 -42.17 -15.81 21.89
C LEU A 237 -43.51 -15.65 21.16
N VAL A 238 -43.97 -14.41 21.02
CA VAL A 238 -45.17 -14.04 20.26
C VAL A 238 -44.89 -12.81 19.41
N GLY A 239 -45.11 -12.92 18.09
CA GLY A 239 -45.22 -11.79 17.17
C GLY A 239 -46.68 -11.58 16.77
N ASN A 240 -47.36 -10.63 17.42
CA ASN A 240 -48.79 -10.37 17.25
C ASN A 240 -49.05 -8.99 16.64
N GLY A 241 -48.94 -8.90 15.31
CA GLY A 241 -49.27 -7.71 14.53
C GLY A 241 -50.73 -7.67 14.08
N SER A 242 -51.03 -6.76 13.15
CA SER A 242 -52.35 -6.60 12.53
C SER A 242 -52.24 -6.25 11.04
N SER A 243 -53.31 -6.37 10.27
CA SER A 243 -53.30 -6.03 8.84
C SER A 243 -53.16 -4.53 8.53
N ILE A 244 -53.12 -3.66 9.55
CA ILE A 244 -52.86 -2.21 9.43
C ILE A 244 -51.55 -1.77 10.10
N SER A 245 -50.95 -2.66 10.90
CA SER A 245 -49.69 -2.49 11.61
C SER A 245 -49.13 -3.89 11.84
N PRO A 246 -48.52 -4.51 10.82
CA PRO A 246 -47.89 -5.82 10.94
C PRO A 246 -46.53 -5.68 11.64
N ILE A 247 -45.99 -6.80 12.13
CA ILE A 247 -44.58 -6.85 12.53
C ILE A 247 -43.76 -7.15 11.28
N SER A 248 -42.87 -6.24 10.90
CA SER A 248 -42.05 -6.34 9.68
C SER A 248 -40.73 -7.09 9.89
N ASN A 249 -40.03 -7.33 8.78
CA ASN A 249 -38.69 -7.93 8.75
C ASN A 249 -37.57 -6.99 9.25
N ALA A 250 -37.88 -5.73 9.58
CA ALA A 250 -36.99 -4.89 10.40
C ALA A 250 -36.90 -5.39 11.86
N THR A 251 -37.79 -6.29 12.26
CA THR A 251 -37.73 -7.00 13.55
C THR A 251 -36.75 -8.17 13.42
N LEU A 252 -35.68 -8.15 14.21
CA LEU A 252 -34.62 -9.16 14.18
C LEU A 252 -34.54 -9.89 15.52
N LEU A 253 -34.31 -11.21 15.46
CA LEU A 253 -34.02 -12.05 16.61
C LEU A 253 -32.80 -12.91 16.29
N ASP A 254 -31.67 -12.67 16.95
CA ASP A 254 -30.37 -13.23 16.58
C ASP A 254 -29.60 -13.82 17.79
N GLY A 255 -29.15 -15.08 17.69
CA GLY A 255 -28.25 -15.70 18.66
C GLY A 255 -28.92 -16.20 19.95
N PHE A 256 -30.12 -16.79 19.86
CA PHE A 256 -30.88 -17.31 21.00
C PHE A 256 -31.13 -18.83 20.92
N ILE A 257 -31.37 -19.43 22.08
CA ILE A 257 -31.98 -20.75 22.20
C ILE A 257 -33.43 -20.54 22.67
N VAL A 258 -34.39 -21.26 22.09
CA VAL A 258 -35.82 -21.16 22.42
C VAL A 258 -36.35 -22.56 22.73
N GLU A 259 -36.76 -22.77 23.99
CA GLU A 259 -37.07 -24.12 24.50
C GLU A 259 -38.22 -24.16 25.51
N ALA A 260 -38.70 -25.38 25.76
CA ALA A 260 -39.69 -25.69 26.79
C ALA A 260 -41.07 -25.01 26.65
N GLY A 261 -41.42 -24.47 25.48
CA GLY A 261 -42.79 -24.05 25.19
C GLY A 261 -43.77 -25.23 25.23
N TYR A 262 -44.98 -25.04 25.78
CA TYR A 262 -45.97 -26.11 25.97
C TYR A 262 -47.41 -25.68 25.61
N ALA A 263 -47.66 -25.43 24.32
CA ALA A 263 -48.95 -24.99 23.81
C ALA A 263 -49.98 -26.13 23.86
N ASN A 264 -50.73 -26.27 24.95
CA ASN A 264 -51.72 -27.35 25.14
C ASN A 264 -53.13 -26.88 25.55
N SER A 265 -53.47 -25.59 25.43
CA SER A 265 -54.78 -25.04 25.81
C SER A 265 -55.84 -25.21 24.70
N TYR A 266 -57.09 -25.43 25.10
CA TYR A 266 -58.23 -25.52 24.15
C TYR A 266 -58.76 -24.15 23.71
N ALA A 267 -58.15 -23.04 24.15
CA ALA A 267 -58.42 -21.71 23.61
C ALA A 267 -57.91 -21.59 22.15
N LEU A 268 -58.31 -20.53 21.45
CA LEU A 268 -58.36 -20.55 19.99
C LEU A 268 -57.01 -20.57 19.26
N ASN A 269 -55.90 -20.22 19.92
CA ASN A 269 -54.55 -20.27 19.33
C ASN A 269 -53.48 -20.99 20.20
N ASP A 270 -53.67 -21.06 21.52
CA ASP A 270 -52.77 -21.55 22.60
C ASP A 270 -52.39 -23.06 22.54
N LYS A 271 -52.46 -23.67 21.35
CA LYS A 271 -52.18 -25.09 21.05
C LYS A 271 -51.17 -25.28 19.91
N ARG A 272 -50.47 -24.21 19.52
CA ARG A 272 -49.68 -24.07 18.29
C ARG A 272 -48.46 -23.20 18.54
N GLY A 273 -47.34 -23.43 17.84
CA GLY A 273 -46.19 -22.54 17.83
C GLY A 273 -45.69 -22.20 19.23
N SER A 274 -45.26 -23.23 19.98
CA SER A 274 -44.98 -23.07 21.40
C SER A 274 -43.62 -22.42 21.70
N GLY A 275 -42.66 -22.51 20.77
CA GLY A 275 -41.46 -21.68 20.78
C GLY A 275 -41.77 -20.26 20.27
N LEU A 276 -42.40 -20.16 19.09
CA LEU A 276 -42.77 -18.89 18.45
C LEU A 276 -44.16 -18.98 17.77
N TYR A 277 -45.03 -18.03 18.11
CA TYR A 277 -46.32 -17.84 17.44
C TYR A 277 -46.35 -16.51 16.68
N LEU A 278 -46.71 -16.54 15.39
CA LEU A 278 -46.74 -15.38 14.48
C LEU A 278 -48.13 -15.13 13.91
N TYR A 279 -48.60 -13.89 13.99
CA TYR A 279 -49.90 -13.43 13.50
C TYR A 279 -49.75 -12.05 12.85
N ASN A 280 -49.91 -11.94 11.53
CA ASN A 280 -49.51 -10.77 10.73
C ASN A 280 -48.07 -10.30 11.07
N ALA A 281 -47.12 -11.24 11.14
CA ALA A 281 -45.77 -10.98 11.62
C ALA A 281 -44.70 -11.70 10.78
N SER A 282 -43.67 -10.95 10.37
CA SER A 282 -42.65 -11.36 9.40
C SER A 282 -41.22 -11.01 9.85
N PRO A 283 -40.80 -11.31 11.10
CA PRO A 283 -39.42 -11.04 11.56
C PRO A 283 -38.37 -11.84 10.77
N SER A 284 -37.14 -11.33 10.74
CA SER A 284 -35.94 -12.12 10.40
C SER A 284 -35.40 -12.80 11.66
N ILE A 285 -35.01 -14.06 11.54
CA ILE A 285 -34.64 -14.92 12.66
C ILE A 285 -33.33 -15.63 12.32
N GLN A 286 -32.27 -15.31 13.05
CA GLN A 286 -30.89 -15.63 12.67
C GLN A 286 -30.16 -16.39 13.77
N ASN A 287 -29.38 -17.41 13.41
CA ASN A 287 -28.52 -18.14 14.36
C ASN A 287 -29.28 -18.65 15.61
N LEU A 288 -30.54 -19.07 15.45
CA LEU A 288 -31.40 -19.52 16.54
C LEU A 288 -31.42 -21.05 16.69
N TRP A 289 -31.70 -21.53 17.90
CA TRP A 289 -31.95 -22.95 18.15
C TRP A 289 -33.29 -23.17 18.86
N PHE A 290 -34.30 -23.61 18.12
CA PHE A 290 -35.59 -24.06 18.66
C PHE A 290 -35.48 -25.54 19.06
N ARG A 291 -35.51 -25.83 20.36
CA ARG A 291 -35.38 -27.21 20.88
C ARG A 291 -36.44 -27.60 21.92
N SER A 292 -36.89 -28.84 21.88
CA SER A 292 -37.80 -29.42 22.90
C SER A 292 -39.11 -28.64 23.14
N ASN A 293 -39.67 -28.02 22.09
CA ASN A 293 -40.94 -27.29 22.16
C ASN A 293 -42.12 -28.20 21.76
N TYR A 294 -43.26 -28.10 22.46
CA TYR A 294 -44.44 -28.96 22.27
C TYR A 294 -45.73 -28.17 21.96
N ALA A 295 -46.43 -28.58 20.88
CA ALA A 295 -47.75 -28.07 20.53
C ALA A 295 -48.79 -29.19 20.41
N ALA A 296 -49.93 -29.05 21.09
CA ALA A 296 -51.05 -29.99 21.07
C ALA A 296 -51.88 -29.96 19.77
N SER A 297 -51.45 -29.22 18.75
CA SER A 297 -52.06 -29.10 17.43
C SER A 297 -50.97 -29.01 16.36
N ASP A 298 -50.64 -27.82 15.88
CA ASP A 298 -49.87 -27.61 14.65
C ASP A 298 -48.62 -26.75 14.92
N GLY A 299 -47.46 -27.12 14.35
CA GLY A 299 -46.22 -26.37 14.50
C GLY A 299 -45.63 -26.46 15.90
N GLY A 300 -44.85 -27.51 16.19
CA GLY A 300 -44.34 -27.79 17.54
C GLY A 300 -43.54 -26.63 18.14
N ALA A 301 -42.53 -26.16 17.41
CA ALA A 301 -41.82 -24.93 17.72
C ALA A 301 -42.54 -23.70 17.16
N ILE A 302 -42.89 -23.68 15.86
CA ILE A 302 -43.32 -22.46 15.17
C ILE A 302 -44.67 -22.61 14.48
N PHE A 303 -45.55 -21.62 14.68
CA PHE A 303 -46.81 -21.48 13.93
C PHE A 303 -46.97 -20.05 13.40
N GLY A 304 -47.23 -19.91 12.11
CA GLY A 304 -47.56 -18.62 11.48
C GLY A 304 -48.97 -18.61 10.89
N ILE A 305 -49.67 -17.48 11.00
CA ILE A 305 -50.99 -17.29 10.39
C ILE A 305 -51.19 -15.85 9.88
N ASN A 306 -52.13 -15.69 8.94
CA ASN A 306 -52.57 -14.40 8.38
C ASN A 306 -51.44 -13.57 7.78
N SER A 307 -50.92 -14.02 6.64
CA SER A 307 -49.89 -13.35 5.85
C SER A 307 -48.59 -13.04 6.62
N SER A 308 -48.28 -13.86 7.63
CA SER A 308 -46.96 -13.88 8.28
C SER A 308 -45.93 -14.42 7.30
N ALA A 309 -44.74 -13.80 7.21
CA ALA A 309 -43.72 -14.17 6.23
C ALA A 309 -42.30 -14.05 6.83
N ALA A 310 -42.08 -14.74 7.96
CA ALA A 310 -40.80 -14.76 8.63
C ALA A 310 -39.71 -15.49 7.83
N THR A 311 -38.49 -15.00 7.92
CA THR A 311 -37.30 -15.64 7.35
C THR A 311 -36.44 -16.24 8.45
N PHE A 312 -35.80 -17.37 8.15
CA PHE A 312 -35.00 -18.15 9.06
C PHE A 312 -33.64 -18.42 8.41
N GLU A 313 -32.57 -17.91 9.02
CA GLU A 313 -31.19 -18.05 8.55
C GLU A 313 -30.32 -18.74 9.62
N ASN A 314 -29.56 -19.78 9.25
CA ASN A 314 -28.73 -20.56 10.18
C ASN A 314 -29.51 -21.16 11.39
N VAL A 315 -30.80 -21.48 11.24
CA VAL A 315 -31.66 -21.89 12.37
C VAL A 315 -31.70 -23.41 12.55
N LEU A 316 -31.49 -23.86 13.79
CA LEU A 316 -31.61 -25.25 14.20
C LEU A 316 -32.99 -25.52 14.82
N PHE A 317 -33.65 -26.59 14.35
CA PHE A 317 -34.90 -27.11 14.86
C PHE A 317 -34.68 -28.54 15.31
N THR A 318 -34.61 -28.80 16.63
CA THR A 318 -34.32 -30.14 17.15
C THR A 318 -35.32 -30.65 18.18
N LYS A 319 -35.72 -31.92 18.08
CA LYS A 319 -36.52 -32.61 19.11
C LYS A 319 -37.86 -31.91 19.46
N ASN A 320 -38.38 -31.05 18.58
CA ASN A 320 -39.68 -30.39 18.75
C ASN A 320 -40.83 -31.32 18.35
N LYS A 321 -42.03 -31.12 18.92
CA LYS A 321 -43.17 -32.01 18.75
C LYS A 321 -44.50 -31.30 18.50
N ALA A 322 -45.27 -31.80 17.53
CA ALA A 322 -46.68 -31.45 17.30
C ALA A 322 -47.61 -32.65 17.46
N THR A 323 -48.89 -32.46 17.83
CA THR A 323 -49.86 -33.57 17.82
C THR A 323 -50.44 -33.84 16.43
N GLU A 324 -50.71 -32.80 15.63
CA GLU A 324 -51.40 -32.90 14.34
C GLU A 324 -50.45 -32.79 13.14
N THR A 325 -49.80 -31.64 12.90
CA THR A 325 -48.91 -31.48 11.74
C THR A 325 -47.77 -30.48 11.94
N GLY A 326 -46.63 -30.73 11.28
CA GLY A 326 -45.44 -29.89 11.36
C GLY A 326 -44.76 -30.00 12.73
N GLY A 327 -44.04 -31.09 12.98
CA GLY A 327 -43.38 -31.33 14.27
C GLY A 327 -42.43 -30.20 14.70
N ALA A 328 -41.81 -29.50 13.75
CA ALA A 328 -41.12 -28.24 13.99
C ALA A 328 -42.00 -27.02 13.66
N ALA A 329 -42.46 -26.89 12.42
CA ALA A 329 -43.03 -25.65 11.90
C ALA A 329 -44.32 -25.87 11.08
N TYR A 330 -45.29 -24.96 11.25
CA TYR A 330 -46.51 -24.89 10.44
C TYR A 330 -46.81 -23.47 9.95
N SER A 331 -47.07 -23.31 8.65
CA SER A 331 -47.44 -22.04 8.03
C SER A 331 -48.88 -22.06 7.50
N MET A 332 -49.76 -21.26 8.11
CA MET A 332 -51.20 -21.22 7.83
C MET A 332 -51.60 -19.97 7.04
N ASN A 333 -51.55 -20.04 5.71
CA ASN A 333 -51.73 -18.88 4.82
C ASN A 333 -50.68 -17.81 5.17
N SER A 334 -49.40 -18.20 5.07
CA SER A 334 -48.23 -17.50 5.57
C SER A 334 -47.01 -18.11 4.87
N GLU A 335 -46.01 -17.32 4.49
CA GLU A 335 -44.97 -17.70 3.53
C GLU A 335 -43.59 -17.66 4.20
N PHE A 336 -43.14 -18.78 4.78
CA PHE A 336 -41.86 -18.84 5.49
C PHE A 336 -40.70 -19.16 4.55
N THR A 337 -39.53 -18.57 4.78
CA THR A 337 -38.31 -18.92 4.04
C THR A 337 -37.27 -19.47 5.00
N PHE A 338 -36.85 -20.72 4.79
CA PHE A 338 -35.81 -21.39 5.56
C PHE A 338 -34.54 -21.49 4.72
N ASN A 339 -33.58 -20.62 5.00
CA ASN A 339 -32.25 -20.60 4.39
C ASN A 339 -31.27 -21.27 5.34
N ASN A 340 -30.48 -22.23 4.85
CA ASN A 340 -29.37 -22.81 5.60
C ASN A 340 -29.79 -23.30 6.99
N CYS A 341 -30.93 -23.97 7.09
CA CYS A 341 -31.52 -24.45 8.34
C CYS A 341 -31.30 -25.95 8.55
N LEU A 342 -31.40 -26.40 9.80
CA LEU A 342 -31.41 -27.81 10.18
C LEU A 342 -32.74 -28.19 10.82
N PHE A 343 -33.35 -29.28 10.34
CA PHE A 343 -34.47 -29.95 11.00
C PHE A 343 -34.03 -31.37 11.37
N TYR A 344 -33.90 -31.66 12.67
CA TYR A 344 -33.44 -32.95 13.18
C TYR A 344 -34.28 -33.52 14.33
N ASN A 345 -34.64 -34.81 14.28
CA ASN A 345 -35.40 -35.49 15.33
C ASN A 345 -36.74 -34.82 15.73
N ASN A 346 -37.33 -33.96 14.86
CA ASN A 346 -38.66 -33.39 15.11
C ASN A 346 -39.76 -34.42 14.83
N TYR A 347 -40.89 -34.34 15.56
CA TYR A 347 -41.89 -35.40 15.59
C TYR A 347 -43.34 -34.91 15.48
N SER A 348 -44.21 -35.69 14.83
CA SER A 348 -45.66 -35.49 14.92
C SER A 348 -46.48 -36.76 15.16
N ASP A 349 -47.54 -36.65 15.97
CA ASP A 349 -48.45 -37.78 16.27
C ASP A 349 -49.46 -38.09 15.14
N ASN A 350 -49.54 -37.28 14.07
CA ASN A 350 -50.45 -37.54 12.95
C ASN A 350 -49.75 -37.41 11.59
N ARG A 351 -49.35 -36.21 11.12
CA ARG A 351 -48.74 -36.03 9.78
C ARG A 351 -47.54 -35.10 9.79
N VAL A 352 -46.66 -35.23 8.81
CA VAL A 352 -45.54 -34.32 8.50
C VAL A 352 -44.57 -34.04 9.67
N GLY A 353 -43.42 -34.72 9.65
CA GLY A 353 -42.49 -34.75 10.80
C GLY A 353 -41.81 -33.42 11.14
N ALA A 354 -41.54 -32.56 10.16
CA ALA A 354 -40.83 -31.29 10.35
C ALA A 354 -41.67 -30.06 9.93
N ILE A 355 -41.87 -29.84 8.62
CA ILE A 355 -42.40 -28.57 8.06
C ILE A 355 -43.66 -28.83 7.25
N SER A 356 -44.77 -28.16 7.56
CA SER A 356 -46.02 -28.28 6.82
C SER A 356 -46.65 -26.91 6.52
N GLY A 357 -47.13 -26.70 5.29
CA GLY A 357 -47.86 -25.47 4.91
C GLY A 357 -49.31 -25.70 4.50
N THR A 358 -50.01 -24.65 4.08
CA THR A 358 -51.26 -24.75 3.30
C THR A 358 -50.99 -24.92 1.79
N SER A 359 -52.00 -25.18 0.96
CA SER A 359 -51.79 -25.36 -0.49
C SER A 359 -51.55 -24.02 -1.20
N GLY A 360 -50.42 -23.87 -1.91
CA GLY A 360 -50.09 -22.64 -2.64
C GLY A 360 -49.51 -21.53 -1.75
N ASN A 361 -48.76 -21.92 -0.72
CA ASN A 361 -48.42 -21.15 0.48
C ASN A 361 -47.07 -20.40 0.42
N GLY A 362 -46.39 -20.39 -0.73
CA GLY A 362 -45.11 -19.67 -0.92
C GLY A 362 -43.89 -20.24 -0.18
N THR A 363 -44.07 -20.97 0.93
CA THR A 363 -42.98 -21.41 1.83
C THR A 363 -41.86 -22.17 1.09
N GLN A 364 -40.61 -21.81 1.40
CA GLN A 364 -39.39 -22.29 0.74
C GLN A 364 -38.37 -22.85 1.73
N VAL A 365 -37.61 -23.85 1.28
CA VAL A 365 -36.49 -24.48 2.00
C VAL A 365 -35.29 -24.51 1.06
N ILE A 366 -34.18 -23.91 1.47
CA ILE A 366 -33.04 -23.56 0.61
C ILE A 366 -31.75 -23.90 1.36
N ASN A 367 -30.77 -24.51 0.70
CA ASN A 367 -29.44 -24.81 1.27
C ASN A 367 -29.51 -25.53 2.63
N SER A 368 -30.53 -26.36 2.89
CA SER A 368 -30.90 -26.83 4.24
C SER A 368 -30.80 -28.35 4.40
N ILE A 369 -30.74 -28.85 5.64
CA ILE A 369 -30.81 -30.29 5.95
C ILE A 369 -32.09 -30.62 6.73
N ILE A 370 -32.81 -31.64 6.26
CA ILE A 370 -34.02 -32.19 6.88
C ILE A 370 -33.82 -33.71 7.02
N TRP A 371 -33.38 -34.12 8.21
CA TRP A 371 -32.95 -35.50 8.49
C TRP A 371 -33.54 -36.04 9.80
N ASN A 372 -33.87 -37.32 9.85
CA ASN A 372 -34.42 -38.02 11.02
C ASN A 372 -35.72 -37.42 11.63
N ASN A 373 -36.53 -36.67 10.86
CA ASN A 373 -37.81 -36.15 11.33
C ASN A 373 -38.94 -37.15 11.03
N ASN A 374 -39.80 -37.41 12.01
CA ASN A 374 -40.68 -38.59 11.98
C ASN A 374 -42.15 -38.23 12.25
N ALA A 375 -43.07 -39.03 11.70
CA ALA A 375 -44.50 -38.90 11.95
C ALA A 375 -45.10 -40.28 12.28
N ARG A 376 -45.99 -40.33 13.28
CA ARG A 376 -46.58 -41.60 13.78
C ARG A 376 -47.36 -42.38 12.73
N ILE A 377 -48.01 -41.66 11.80
CA ILE A 377 -48.53 -42.25 10.57
C ILE A 377 -47.48 -41.98 9.49
N ASN A 378 -47.02 -43.01 8.78
CA ASN A 378 -46.00 -42.90 7.74
C ASN A 378 -46.34 -41.77 6.74
N SER A 379 -45.63 -40.65 6.88
CA SER A 379 -45.91 -39.34 6.27
C SER A 379 -44.56 -38.65 6.04
N PRO A 380 -44.39 -37.86 4.96
CA PRO A 380 -43.07 -37.29 4.63
C PRO A 380 -42.57 -36.32 5.71
N GLN A 381 -41.27 -36.01 5.70
CA GLN A 381 -40.69 -35.06 6.66
C GLN A 381 -41.20 -33.63 6.43
N ILE A 382 -41.44 -33.25 5.17
CA ILE A 382 -42.03 -31.97 4.78
C ILE A 382 -43.23 -32.15 3.84
N SER A 383 -44.13 -31.18 3.80
CA SER A 383 -45.29 -31.20 2.90
C SER A 383 -45.78 -29.79 2.59
N THR A 384 -46.36 -29.61 1.40
CA THR A 384 -46.93 -28.34 0.92
C THR A 384 -45.96 -27.14 0.89
N VAL A 385 -44.66 -27.41 0.89
CA VAL A 385 -43.56 -26.43 0.75
C VAL A 385 -42.75 -26.70 -0.53
N SER A 386 -42.00 -25.70 -1.00
CA SER A 386 -40.94 -25.89 -2.00
C SER A 386 -39.59 -26.15 -1.32
N ALA A 387 -38.72 -26.94 -1.94
CA ALA A 387 -37.35 -27.14 -1.46
C ALA A 387 -36.36 -27.24 -2.62
N ARG A 388 -35.19 -26.61 -2.50
CA ARG A 388 -34.08 -26.69 -3.47
C ARG A 388 -32.72 -26.69 -2.76
N HIS A 389 -31.70 -27.27 -3.40
CA HIS A 389 -30.33 -27.40 -2.87
C HIS A 389 -30.32 -27.87 -1.40
N SER A 390 -31.13 -28.88 -1.07
CA SER A 390 -31.32 -29.32 0.32
C SER A 390 -31.24 -30.85 0.47
N ILE A 391 -30.65 -31.33 1.57
CA ILE A 391 -30.66 -32.76 1.93
C ILE A 391 -31.99 -33.07 2.60
N ILE A 392 -32.77 -34.01 2.03
CA ILE A 392 -34.10 -34.37 2.54
C ILE A 392 -34.25 -35.89 2.53
N GLN A 393 -34.31 -36.48 3.73
CA GLN A 393 -34.38 -37.93 3.90
C GLN A 393 -35.63 -38.56 3.27
N GLY A 394 -35.44 -39.57 2.43
CA GLY A 394 -36.48 -40.21 1.64
C GLY A 394 -36.86 -39.46 0.35
N GLY A 395 -36.13 -38.38 0.04
CA GLY A 395 -36.21 -37.62 -1.21
C GLY A 395 -37.35 -36.60 -1.27
N TYR A 396 -37.09 -35.49 -1.96
CA TYR A 396 -38.11 -34.49 -2.26
C TYR A 396 -37.85 -33.80 -3.60
N SER A 397 -38.91 -33.60 -4.39
CA SER A 397 -38.80 -33.02 -5.73
C SER A 397 -38.37 -31.54 -5.69
N GLY A 398 -37.22 -31.24 -6.27
CA GLY A 398 -36.68 -29.90 -6.44
C GLY A 398 -35.30 -29.93 -7.09
N GLU A 399 -34.82 -28.76 -7.50
CA GLU A 399 -33.48 -28.58 -8.06
C GLU A 399 -32.42 -28.72 -6.95
N GLY A 400 -31.29 -29.37 -7.24
CA GLY A 400 -30.19 -29.55 -6.28
C GLY A 400 -30.47 -30.41 -5.03
N ASN A 401 -31.67 -31.00 -4.86
CA ASN A 401 -31.99 -31.77 -3.66
C ASN A 401 -31.30 -33.15 -3.64
N ILE A 402 -30.87 -33.58 -2.44
CA ILE A 402 -30.11 -34.81 -2.21
C ILE A 402 -30.85 -35.71 -1.19
N ASP A 403 -30.82 -37.03 -1.39
CA ASP A 403 -31.28 -38.04 -0.42
C ASP A 403 -30.11 -38.97 -0.05
N ALA A 404 -29.26 -38.48 0.85
CA ALA A 404 -28.08 -39.17 1.37
C ALA A 404 -27.82 -38.69 2.80
N ASP A 405 -27.17 -39.53 3.62
CA ASP A 405 -26.92 -39.20 5.03
C ASP A 405 -25.94 -38.02 5.13
N PRO A 406 -26.27 -36.92 5.86
CA PRO A 406 -25.38 -35.76 6.02
C PRO A 406 -24.13 -36.05 6.86
N LEU A 407 -23.97 -37.26 7.42
CA LEU A 407 -22.81 -37.70 8.19
C LEU A 407 -22.44 -36.74 9.35
N PHE A 408 -23.43 -36.33 10.14
CA PHE A 408 -23.21 -35.50 11.32
C PHE A 408 -22.25 -36.15 12.33
N MET A 409 -21.48 -35.33 13.06
CA MET A 409 -20.48 -35.73 14.06
C MET A 409 -21.09 -36.50 15.24
N ASP A 410 -21.90 -35.85 16.08
CA ASP A 410 -22.71 -36.48 17.13
C ASP A 410 -24.08 -35.76 17.27
N PRO A 411 -25.04 -36.07 16.39
CA PRO A 411 -26.31 -35.35 16.31
C PRO A 411 -27.28 -35.67 17.46
N GLU A 412 -27.02 -36.72 18.26
CA GLU A 412 -27.88 -37.04 19.41
C GLU A 412 -27.56 -36.17 20.62
N ASN A 413 -26.27 -35.84 20.83
CA ASN A 413 -25.85 -34.85 21.82
C ASN A 413 -25.91 -33.39 21.30
N GLY A 414 -26.20 -33.20 20.01
CA GLY A 414 -26.45 -31.88 19.40
C GLY A 414 -25.27 -31.31 18.60
N ASN A 415 -24.20 -32.08 18.40
CA ASN A 415 -23.08 -31.72 17.55
C ASN A 415 -23.39 -32.10 16.08
N PHE A 416 -23.89 -31.13 15.33
CA PHE A 416 -24.33 -31.29 13.94
C PHE A 416 -23.29 -30.92 12.88
N MET A 417 -22.00 -30.78 13.25
CA MET A 417 -20.94 -30.57 12.25
C MET A 417 -20.84 -31.75 11.29
N LEU A 418 -20.40 -31.47 10.06
CA LEU A 418 -20.29 -32.46 8.99
C LEU A 418 -18.98 -33.24 9.09
N LYS A 419 -19.03 -34.56 8.90
CA LYS A 419 -17.82 -35.39 8.76
C LYS A 419 -17.19 -35.24 7.37
N PRO A 420 -15.87 -35.42 7.21
CA PRO A 420 -15.22 -35.50 5.91
C PRO A 420 -15.92 -36.50 4.97
N GLY A 421 -16.14 -36.11 3.72
CA GLY A 421 -16.90 -36.89 2.74
C GLY A 421 -18.43 -36.85 2.91
N SER A 422 -18.96 -35.93 3.73
CA SER A 422 -20.40 -35.67 3.80
C SER A 422 -20.95 -35.16 2.44
N PRO A 423 -22.14 -35.63 1.99
CA PRO A 423 -22.79 -35.14 0.78
C PRO A 423 -23.41 -33.75 0.93
N ALA A 424 -23.26 -33.09 2.09
CA ALA A 424 -23.65 -31.70 2.29
C ALA A 424 -22.54 -30.70 1.91
N ILE A 425 -21.28 -31.15 1.79
CA ILE A 425 -20.11 -30.30 1.59
C ILE A 425 -20.02 -29.82 0.13
N ASP A 426 -19.78 -28.51 -0.07
CA ASP A 426 -19.73 -27.81 -1.38
C ASP A 426 -21.00 -28.02 -2.25
N ALA A 427 -22.11 -28.48 -1.65
CA ALA A 427 -23.28 -29.01 -2.35
C ALA A 427 -24.48 -28.05 -2.43
N GLY A 428 -24.50 -26.99 -1.60
CA GLY A 428 -25.50 -25.92 -1.66
C GLY A 428 -25.31 -25.00 -2.88
N SER A 429 -26.07 -23.92 -2.94
CA SER A 429 -25.95 -22.89 -3.98
C SER A 429 -25.67 -21.53 -3.37
N SER A 430 -24.51 -20.96 -3.72
CA SER A 430 -24.11 -19.58 -3.34
C SER A 430 -25.07 -18.54 -3.92
N ASP A 431 -25.54 -18.72 -5.16
CA ASP A 431 -26.53 -17.86 -5.84
C ASP A 431 -27.88 -17.74 -5.09
N LEU A 432 -28.13 -18.64 -4.14
CA LEU A 432 -29.36 -18.68 -3.34
C LEU A 432 -29.15 -18.25 -1.88
N LEU A 433 -27.95 -17.80 -1.48
CA LEU A 433 -27.76 -17.10 -0.21
C LEU A 433 -28.44 -15.72 -0.24
N PRO A 434 -29.04 -15.27 0.88
CA PRO A 434 -29.26 -13.85 1.11
C PRO A 434 -27.91 -13.11 1.22
N GLU A 435 -27.74 -11.95 0.58
CA GLU A 435 -26.47 -11.19 0.55
C GLU A 435 -25.90 -10.85 1.94
N TYR A 436 -26.76 -10.71 2.95
CA TYR A 436 -26.38 -10.43 4.34
C TYR A 436 -25.94 -11.69 5.12
N LEU A 437 -26.22 -12.90 4.61
CA LEU A 437 -25.89 -14.17 5.28
C LEU A 437 -24.46 -14.60 4.97
N THR A 438 -23.50 -13.79 5.41
CA THR A 438 -22.06 -13.98 5.12
C THR A 438 -21.39 -15.05 5.98
N ARG A 439 -22.01 -15.43 7.11
CA ARG A 439 -21.48 -16.39 8.09
C ARG A 439 -22.50 -17.47 8.47
N ASP A 440 -22.01 -18.62 8.93
CA ASP A 440 -22.81 -19.75 9.43
C ASP A 440 -23.08 -19.67 10.95
N TYR A 441 -23.69 -20.71 11.54
CA TYR A 441 -23.87 -20.82 13.00
C TYR A 441 -22.51 -20.98 13.73
N LEU A 442 -21.52 -21.64 13.09
CA LEU A 442 -20.06 -21.60 13.30
C LEU A 442 -19.45 -20.19 13.46
N GLY A 443 -20.12 -19.18 12.91
CA GLY A 443 -19.53 -17.86 12.69
C GLY A 443 -18.49 -17.86 11.56
N SER A 444 -18.20 -19.01 10.94
CA SER A 444 -17.34 -19.21 9.79
C SER A 444 -17.94 -18.57 8.54
N PRO A 445 -17.16 -18.20 7.52
CA PRO A 445 -17.68 -17.72 6.23
C PRO A 445 -18.60 -18.76 5.57
N ARG A 446 -19.74 -18.35 4.99
CA ARG A 446 -20.67 -19.25 4.26
C ARG A 446 -20.10 -19.84 2.96
N VAL A 447 -18.97 -19.34 2.46
CA VAL A 447 -18.27 -19.90 1.30
C VAL A 447 -16.82 -20.09 1.71
N GLN A 448 -16.35 -21.34 1.67
CA GLN A 448 -14.95 -21.72 1.95
C GLN A 448 -14.31 -22.49 0.76
N GLY A 449 -15.15 -23.16 -0.05
CA GLY A 449 -14.79 -23.86 -1.27
C GLY A 449 -15.25 -23.11 -2.52
N ASN A 450 -16.01 -23.79 -3.39
CA ASN A 450 -16.65 -23.21 -4.57
C ASN A 450 -18.11 -22.81 -4.30
N ASN A 451 -18.73 -23.44 -3.31
CA ASN A 451 -20.13 -23.29 -2.91
C ASN A 451 -20.25 -23.12 -1.39
N VAL A 452 -21.50 -23.13 -0.92
CA VAL A 452 -21.89 -23.25 0.49
C VAL A 452 -22.17 -24.70 0.83
N ASP A 453 -21.94 -25.09 2.08
CA ASP A 453 -22.43 -26.36 2.60
C ASP A 453 -23.94 -26.32 2.89
N MET A 454 -24.62 -27.45 2.70
CA MET A 454 -26.03 -27.55 3.08
C MET A 454 -26.18 -27.60 4.60
N GLY A 455 -27.02 -26.71 5.16
CA GLY A 455 -27.36 -26.63 6.57
C GLY A 455 -26.84 -25.34 7.25
N PRO A 456 -27.04 -25.22 8.58
CA PRO A 456 -26.65 -24.04 9.35
C PRO A 456 -25.16 -24.01 9.69
N LEU A 457 -24.39 -25.00 9.22
CA LEU A 457 -23.01 -25.25 9.59
C LEU A 457 -22.21 -25.49 8.31
N GLU A 458 -21.09 -24.78 8.18
CA GLU A 458 -20.07 -25.10 7.19
C GLU A 458 -19.09 -26.13 7.76
N SER A 459 -18.55 -27.00 6.91
CA SER A 459 -17.42 -27.86 7.25
C SER A 459 -16.17 -27.03 7.51
N ILE A 460 -15.28 -27.55 8.37
CA ILE A 460 -14.09 -26.84 8.81
C ILE A 460 -12.90 -27.32 7.98
N VAL A 461 -12.48 -26.51 7.00
CA VAL A 461 -11.24 -26.77 6.23
C VAL A 461 -10.05 -26.22 7.01
N LEU A 462 -9.45 -27.08 7.83
CA LEU A 462 -8.29 -26.73 8.64
C LEU A 462 -7.02 -26.66 7.76
N VAL A 463 -6.30 -25.54 7.85
CA VAL A 463 -5.08 -25.29 7.06
C VAL A 463 -3.89 -24.99 7.94
N ASN A 464 -2.81 -25.75 7.71
CA ASN A 464 -1.44 -25.40 8.01
C ASN A 464 -0.87 -24.57 6.84
N THR A 465 -0.02 -23.59 7.14
CA THR A 465 0.82 -22.92 6.13
C THR A 465 2.26 -23.42 6.23
N MET A 466 3.15 -23.00 5.31
CA MET A 466 4.58 -23.27 5.49
C MET A 466 5.07 -22.53 6.77
N PRO A 467 5.90 -23.16 7.62
CA PRO A 467 6.48 -22.49 8.79
C PRO A 467 7.17 -21.18 8.39
N ALA A 468 6.93 -20.12 9.16
CA ALA A 468 6.95 -18.76 8.63
C ALA A 468 8.35 -18.12 8.55
N HIS A 469 9.24 -18.64 7.70
CA HIS A 469 10.43 -17.92 7.25
C HIS A 469 10.70 -18.14 5.75
N TYR A 470 10.62 -17.04 4.99
CA TYR A 470 10.98 -16.99 3.57
C TYR A 470 12.43 -17.43 3.34
N GLY A 471 12.69 -18.09 2.21
CA GLY A 471 14.01 -18.07 1.55
C GLY A 471 15.19 -18.63 2.34
N GLY A 472 14.98 -19.67 3.17
CA GLY A 472 16.07 -20.41 3.79
C GLY A 472 16.45 -19.95 5.19
N ALA A 473 15.74 -20.48 6.19
CA ALA A 473 16.06 -20.27 7.59
C ALA A 473 17.34 -21.04 8.00
N LYS A 474 18.51 -20.44 7.79
CA LYS A 474 19.78 -20.95 8.34
C LYS A 474 19.91 -20.59 9.83
N GLU A 475 18.99 -21.10 10.64
CA GLU A 475 19.02 -20.91 12.09
C GLU A 475 19.97 -21.89 12.78
N SER A 476 20.82 -21.34 13.64
CA SER A 476 21.61 -22.11 14.62
C SER A 476 20.72 -22.82 15.65
N GLU A 477 21.28 -23.80 16.37
CA GLU A 477 20.66 -24.64 17.43
C GLU A 477 19.91 -23.92 18.60
N PHE A 478 19.75 -22.60 18.56
CA PHE A 478 19.31 -21.73 19.65
C PHE A 478 17.95 -21.04 19.45
N PHE A 479 17.38 -21.08 18.24
CA PHE A 479 16.06 -20.52 17.95
C PHE A 479 15.14 -21.60 17.35
N GLY A 480 13.85 -21.28 17.20
CA GLY A 480 12.80 -22.25 16.95
C GLY A 480 11.79 -21.75 15.93
N LEU A 481 11.40 -22.64 15.02
CA LEU A 481 10.56 -22.32 13.88
C LEU A 481 9.13 -22.00 14.32
N GLU A 482 8.56 -20.95 13.72
CA GLU A 482 7.18 -20.54 13.95
C GLU A 482 6.22 -21.29 13.02
N PHE A 483 5.38 -22.14 13.60
CA PHE A 483 4.32 -22.89 12.92
C PHE A 483 3.01 -22.09 12.99
N ARG A 484 2.34 -21.90 11.83
CA ARG A 484 1.10 -21.11 11.71
C ARG A 484 -0.06 -21.93 11.16
N TRP A 485 -1.26 -21.70 11.68
CA TRP A 485 -2.47 -22.44 11.28
C TRP A 485 -3.77 -21.62 11.46
N GLY A 486 -4.83 -22.05 10.76
CA GLY A 486 -6.18 -21.50 10.90
C GLY A 486 -7.21 -22.32 10.12
N VAL A 487 -8.38 -21.72 9.85
CA VAL A 487 -9.42 -22.28 8.97
C VAL A 487 -9.47 -21.47 7.69
N LYS A 488 -9.59 -22.15 6.54
CA LYS A 488 -9.60 -21.52 5.22
C LYS A 488 -10.87 -20.67 5.01
N LYS A 489 -10.65 -19.42 4.60
CA LYS A 489 -11.69 -18.49 4.13
C LYS A 489 -11.86 -18.62 2.61
N GLY A 490 -13.06 -18.35 2.10
CA GLY A 490 -13.36 -18.44 0.67
C GLY A 490 -12.55 -17.44 -0.18
N GLU A 491 -12.14 -17.91 -1.37
CA GLU A 491 -11.31 -17.21 -2.36
C GLU A 491 -9.88 -16.79 -1.91
N LEU A 492 -9.10 -16.29 -2.88
CA LEU A 492 -7.63 -16.38 -2.94
C LEU A 492 -6.86 -15.24 -2.21
N ILE A 493 -7.23 -14.88 -0.98
CA ILE A 493 -6.44 -13.94 -0.14
C ILE A 493 -6.30 -14.46 1.30
N ASP A 494 -5.12 -14.26 1.88
CA ASP A 494 -4.60 -14.86 3.12
C ASP A 494 -5.18 -14.24 4.41
N GLU A 495 -6.46 -14.54 4.71
CA GLU A 495 -7.09 -14.28 6.01
C GLU A 495 -7.71 -15.56 6.59
N SER A 496 -6.92 -16.38 7.29
CA SER A 496 -7.44 -17.56 7.99
C SER A 496 -8.13 -17.19 9.31
N GLU A 497 -9.37 -17.65 9.54
CA GLU A 497 -10.05 -17.39 10.81
C GLU A 497 -9.69 -18.45 11.87
N ILE A 498 -9.65 -18.02 13.14
CA ILE A 498 -9.20 -18.83 14.29
C ILE A 498 -10.36 -19.08 15.25
N PRO A 499 -10.94 -20.29 15.24
CA PRO A 499 -11.82 -20.74 16.32
C PRO A 499 -11.08 -20.79 17.66
N ASN A 500 -11.71 -20.28 18.72
CA ASN A 500 -11.19 -20.36 20.09
C ASN A 500 -11.37 -21.79 20.64
N MET A 501 -10.47 -22.69 20.26
CA MET A 501 -10.47 -24.11 20.57
C MET A 501 -9.07 -24.60 20.98
N LEU A 502 -9.00 -25.85 21.45
CA LEU A 502 -7.74 -26.55 21.64
C LEU A 502 -7.30 -27.20 20.31
N TYR A 503 -6.00 -27.27 20.08
CA TYR A 503 -5.39 -27.86 18.89
C TYR A 503 -4.34 -28.90 19.29
N ARG A 504 -3.86 -29.70 18.34
CA ARG A 504 -2.74 -30.63 18.51
C ARG A 504 -1.81 -30.56 17.31
N ILE A 505 -0.51 -30.43 17.53
CA ILE A 505 0.49 -30.39 16.45
C ILE A 505 1.29 -31.71 16.43
N GLN A 506 1.50 -32.25 15.24
CA GLN A 506 2.42 -33.37 14.99
C GLN A 506 3.47 -32.97 13.95
N VAL A 507 4.74 -33.28 14.22
CA VAL A 507 5.89 -33.04 13.34
C VAL A 507 6.82 -34.25 13.34
N TRP A 508 7.20 -34.78 12.17
CA TRP A 508 8.07 -35.94 12.00
C TRP A 508 9.12 -35.72 10.90
N GLU A 509 10.23 -36.47 10.94
CA GLU A 509 11.16 -36.52 9.80
C GLU A 509 10.47 -37.26 8.65
N SER A 510 10.59 -36.74 7.42
CA SER A 510 9.84 -37.24 6.25
C SER A 510 10.03 -38.75 6.06
N GLY A 511 8.92 -39.49 6.08
CA GLY A 511 8.90 -40.97 6.04
C GLY A 511 8.88 -41.71 7.40
N ASP A 512 8.90 -41.01 8.54
CA ASP A 512 8.83 -41.61 9.89
C ASP A 512 7.64 -41.10 10.73
N GLU A 513 6.44 -41.07 10.15
CA GLU A 513 5.19 -40.62 10.81
C GLU A 513 4.85 -41.44 12.07
N GLU A 514 5.33 -42.69 12.17
CA GLU A 514 5.14 -43.52 13.38
C GLU A 514 5.91 -42.99 14.61
N ASN A 515 6.93 -42.14 14.43
CA ASN A 515 7.79 -41.63 15.50
C ASN A 515 7.91 -40.08 15.43
N PRO A 516 6.83 -39.32 15.70
CA PRO A 516 6.86 -37.87 15.64
C PRO A 516 7.86 -37.27 16.64
N LEU A 517 8.68 -36.33 16.13
CA LEU A 517 9.64 -35.53 16.90
C LEU A 517 8.92 -34.60 17.88
N HIS A 518 7.77 -34.06 17.45
CA HIS A 518 6.86 -33.30 18.29
C HIS A 518 5.44 -33.85 18.14
N ASP A 519 4.78 -34.11 19.26
CA ASP A 519 3.36 -34.46 19.34
C ASP A 519 2.80 -33.86 20.63
N ALA A 520 2.03 -32.77 20.51
CA ALA A 520 1.60 -31.97 21.65
C ALA A 520 0.25 -31.26 21.43
N GLU A 521 -0.57 -31.20 22.47
CA GLU A 521 -1.72 -30.30 22.54
C GLU A 521 -1.24 -28.85 22.69
N ILE A 522 -1.81 -27.93 21.92
CA ILE A 522 -1.51 -26.49 21.96
C ILE A 522 -2.81 -25.68 21.99
N THR A 523 -2.85 -24.63 22.82
CA THR A 523 -3.90 -23.61 22.76
C THR A 523 -3.56 -22.58 21.70
N SER A 524 -4.57 -21.94 21.12
CA SER A 524 -4.38 -20.62 20.51
C SER A 524 -3.69 -19.68 21.50
N GLY A 525 -2.67 -18.94 21.05
CA GLY A 525 -1.96 -17.97 21.90
C GLY A 525 -2.86 -16.83 22.37
N GLY A 526 -2.50 -16.06 23.40
CA GLY A 526 -1.22 -16.10 24.11
C GLY A 526 -0.86 -14.75 24.76
N PHE A 527 -1.85 -14.07 25.37
CA PHE A 527 -1.71 -12.73 25.99
C PHE A 527 -1.41 -11.54 25.08
N PHE A 528 -1.08 -11.73 23.80
CA PHE A 528 -1.02 -10.66 22.79
C PHE A 528 -1.81 -11.06 21.55
N ALA A 529 -2.58 -10.12 21.00
CA ALA A 529 -3.31 -10.32 19.76
C ALA A 529 -2.37 -10.02 18.57
N THR A 530 -2.04 -11.07 17.83
CA THR A 530 -1.55 -11.04 16.45
C THR A 530 -2.54 -11.85 15.62
N ASP A 531 -2.77 -11.46 14.37
CA ASP A 531 -3.90 -11.97 13.56
C ASP A 531 -3.73 -13.43 13.07
N TYR A 532 -2.73 -14.15 13.58
CA TYR A 532 -2.40 -15.54 13.26
C TYR A 532 -2.09 -16.32 14.55
N ASN A 533 -2.54 -17.58 14.59
CA ASN A 533 -2.11 -18.53 15.61
C ASN A 533 -0.67 -18.96 15.33
N THR A 534 0.20 -18.90 16.34
CA THR A 534 1.60 -19.30 16.21
C THR A 534 2.06 -20.21 17.36
N THR A 535 3.01 -21.11 17.08
CA THR A 535 3.72 -21.90 18.09
C THR A 535 5.16 -22.16 17.64
N ASN A 536 6.11 -22.16 18.59
CA ASN A 536 7.53 -22.28 18.29
C ASN A 536 8.07 -23.64 18.75
N LEU A 537 8.61 -24.42 17.82
CA LEU A 537 9.22 -25.73 18.09
C LEU A 537 10.73 -25.71 17.81
N THR A 538 11.48 -26.58 18.48
CA THR A 538 12.96 -26.63 18.44
C THR A 538 13.45 -28.07 18.32
N GLY A 539 14.77 -28.27 18.11
CA GLY A 539 15.38 -29.61 18.06
C GLY A 539 15.31 -30.31 16.71
N PHE A 540 15.03 -29.57 15.63
CA PHE A 540 15.19 -30.05 14.26
C PHE A 540 16.68 -30.20 13.91
N GLY A 541 17.03 -31.21 13.12
CA GLY A 541 18.38 -31.44 12.60
C GLY A 541 18.60 -30.75 11.25
N THR A 542 19.83 -30.31 10.98
CA THR A 542 20.26 -29.73 9.70
C THR A 542 20.45 -30.80 8.63
N GLY A 543 20.18 -30.46 7.36
CA GLY A 543 20.26 -31.41 6.24
C GLY A 543 19.10 -32.42 6.23
N LYS A 544 17.88 -31.96 6.57
CA LYS A 544 16.72 -32.82 6.81
C LYS A 544 15.43 -32.26 6.21
N THR A 545 14.53 -33.17 5.84
CA THR A 545 13.15 -32.89 5.43
C THR A 545 12.20 -33.33 6.54
N TYR A 546 11.23 -32.48 6.85
CA TYR A 546 10.22 -32.72 7.88
C TYR A 546 8.82 -32.56 7.29
N GLU A 547 7.86 -33.25 7.88
CA GLU A 547 6.43 -33.14 7.58
C GLU A 547 5.70 -32.73 8.87
N TRP A 548 4.65 -31.92 8.74
CA TRP A 548 3.81 -31.53 9.86
C TRP A 548 2.34 -31.38 9.51
N LYS A 549 1.48 -31.67 10.48
CA LYS A 549 0.03 -31.45 10.42
C LYS A 549 -0.48 -30.96 11.75
N ILE A 550 -1.67 -30.37 11.74
CA ILE A 550 -2.35 -29.85 12.92
C ILE A 550 -3.76 -30.42 13.00
N ALA A 551 -4.21 -30.77 14.20
CA ALA A 551 -5.59 -31.10 14.48
C ALA A 551 -6.27 -29.97 15.26
N MET A 552 -7.54 -29.77 14.95
CA MET A 552 -8.50 -29.15 15.87
C MET A 552 -9.03 -30.25 16.82
N LEU A 553 -9.04 -29.97 18.13
CA LEU A 553 -9.55 -30.87 19.15
C LEU A 553 -10.95 -30.43 19.57
N LEU A 554 -11.95 -31.26 19.28
CA LEU A 554 -13.37 -30.88 19.34
C LEU A 554 -14.21 -32.02 19.91
N ASP A 555 -14.77 -31.82 21.10
CA ASP A 555 -15.55 -32.81 21.88
C ASP A 555 -14.89 -34.21 22.04
N GLY A 556 -13.55 -34.25 22.02
CA GLY A 556 -12.78 -35.51 22.10
C GLY A 556 -12.53 -36.20 20.75
N MET A 557 -12.82 -35.53 19.63
CA MET A 557 -12.37 -35.91 18.28
C MET A 557 -11.22 -35.01 17.82
N GLU A 558 -10.39 -35.55 16.91
CA GLU A 558 -9.30 -34.83 16.25
C GLU A 558 -9.63 -34.64 14.77
N ILE A 559 -9.65 -33.40 14.29
CA ILE A 559 -9.83 -33.07 12.87
C ILE A 559 -8.48 -32.58 12.33
N TRP A 560 -7.72 -33.48 11.72
CA TRP A 560 -6.38 -33.23 11.18
C TRP A 560 -6.40 -32.52 9.82
N SER A 561 -5.48 -31.58 9.61
CA SER A 561 -5.09 -31.08 8.28
C SER A 561 -4.30 -32.13 7.49
N ASP A 562 -4.14 -31.92 6.19
CA ASP A 562 -3.13 -32.64 5.42
C ASP A 562 -1.70 -32.29 5.89
N PRO A 563 -0.69 -33.17 5.68
CA PRO A 563 0.70 -32.87 5.98
C PRO A 563 1.32 -31.83 5.05
N THR A 564 1.94 -30.79 5.62
CA THR A 564 2.81 -29.83 4.92
C THR A 564 4.28 -30.22 5.10
N VAL A 565 5.04 -30.23 4.01
CA VAL A 565 6.49 -30.49 4.01
C VAL A 565 7.27 -29.19 4.27
N PHE A 566 8.33 -29.27 5.08
CA PHE A 566 9.35 -28.24 5.20
C PHE A 566 10.76 -28.84 5.28
N TYR A 567 11.78 -27.98 5.18
CA TYR A 567 13.18 -28.39 5.05
C TYR A 567 14.06 -27.59 5.99
N ILE A 568 15.12 -28.21 6.50
CA ILE A 568 16.20 -27.54 7.23
C ILE A 568 17.49 -27.75 6.44
N GLY A 569 18.05 -26.65 5.95
CA GLY A 569 19.33 -26.64 5.23
C GLY A 569 20.49 -27.18 6.06
N HIS A 570 21.64 -27.29 5.41
CA HIS A 570 22.88 -27.73 6.00
C HIS A 570 23.52 -26.63 6.87
N ASP A 571 24.20 -27.04 7.93
CA ASP A 571 24.95 -26.15 8.83
C ASP A 571 26.10 -25.42 8.11
N HIS A 572 26.74 -26.11 7.16
CA HIS A 572 27.84 -25.64 6.33
C HIS A 572 27.37 -24.98 5.01
N VAL A 573 28.33 -24.50 4.22
CA VAL A 573 28.12 -24.06 2.83
C VAL A 573 28.52 -25.19 1.90
N ILE A 574 27.78 -25.41 0.82
CA ILE A 574 28.10 -26.44 -0.18
C ILE A 574 29.11 -25.87 -1.19
N HIS A 575 30.29 -26.47 -1.27
CA HIS A 575 31.37 -26.03 -2.15
C HIS A 575 31.41 -26.87 -3.43
N VAL A 576 31.61 -26.22 -4.58
CA VAL A 576 31.71 -26.84 -5.91
C VAL A 576 32.99 -26.39 -6.60
N LYS A 577 33.76 -27.34 -7.13
CA LYS A 577 35.06 -27.07 -7.76
C LYS A 577 35.32 -28.05 -8.90
N ALA A 578 35.32 -27.54 -10.13
CA ALA A 578 35.44 -28.35 -11.35
C ALA A 578 36.63 -29.32 -11.29
N GLY A 579 36.35 -30.62 -11.44
CA GLY A 579 37.37 -31.68 -11.41
C GLY A 579 37.84 -32.12 -10.01
N SER A 580 37.13 -31.71 -8.95
CA SER A 580 37.25 -32.30 -7.61
C SER A 580 36.67 -33.73 -7.56
N GLU A 581 37.20 -34.59 -6.68
CA GLU A 581 36.66 -35.93 -6.37
C GLU A 581 35.84 -35.94 -5.05
N GLY A 582 35.51 -34.76 -4.52
CA GLY A 582 34.79 -34.61 -3.25
C GLY A 582 33.29 -34.91 -3.35
N THR A 583 32.71 -35.45 -2.27
CA THR A 583 31.37 -36.06 -2.27
C THR A 583 30.42 -35.51 -1.19
N THR A 584 30.77 -34.39 -0.56
CA THR A 584 29.93 -33.78 0.50
C THR A 584 29.86 -32.25 0.46
N GLY A 585 30.75 -31.56 -0.26
CA GLY A 585 30.71 -30.11 -0.37
C GLY A 585 31.10 -29.33 0.90
N VAL A 586 31.41 -29.98 2.03
CA VAL A 586 31.60 -29.32 3.34
C VAL A 586 32.72 -28.25 3.40
N ASN A 587 33.68 -28.30 2.47
CA ASN A 587 34.77 -27.32 2.30
C ASN A 587 35.41 -27.49 0.92
N TRP A 588 36.31 -26.58 0.53
CA TRP A 588 37.02 -26.61 -0.75
C TRP A 588 37.90 -27.85 -1.02
N ASP A 589 38.36 -28.56 0.02
CA ASP A 589 39.15 -29.80 -0.13
C ASP A 589 38.26 -31.04 -0.40
N ASN A 590 36.96 -30.95 -0.10
CA ASN A 590 35.95 -31.99 -0.33
C ASN A 590 34.74 -31.45 -1.12
N ALA A 591 35.00 -30.44 -1.95
CA ALA A 591 34.02 -29.81 -2.83
C ALA A 591 33.51 -30.81 -3.89
N PHE A 592 32.25 -30.67 -4.30
CA PHE A 592 31.70 -31.49 -5.39
C PHE A 592 32.41 -31.19 -6.72
N GLY A 593 32.61 -32.23 -7.53
CA GLY A 593 33.25 -32.12 -8.85
C GLY A 593 32.39 -31.38 -9.87
N THR A 594 31.07 -31.47 -9.72
CA THR A 594 30.06 -30.85 -10.59
C THR A 594 29.04 -30.02 -9.79
N LEU A 595 28.37 -29.09 -10.47
CA LEU A 595 27.21 -28.39 -9.91
C LEU A 595 25.98 -29.31 -9.80
N HIS A 596 25.94 -30.43 -10.54
CA HIS A 596 24.82 -31.37 -10.53
C HIS A 596 24.71 -32.09 -9.18
N GLU A 597 25.83 -32.63 -8.69
CA GLU A 597 25.89 -33.33 -7.39
C GLU A 597 25.50 -32.40 -6.23
N ALA A 598 25.98 -31.15 -6.26
CA ALA A 598 25.63 -30.13 -5.27
C ALA A 598 24.16 -29.71 -5.34
N LEU A 599 23.59 -29.60 -6.56
CA LEU A 599 22.16 -29.37 -6.76
C LEU A 599 21.31 -30.55 -6.30
N GLU A 600 21.75 -31.80 -6.46
CA GLU A 600 21.04 -32.98 -5.94
C GLU A 600 21.09 -33.01 -4.40
N TYR A 601 22.26 -32.78 -3.81
CA TYR A 601 22.50 -32.81 -2.36
C TYR A 601 21.78 -31.68 -1.60
N SER A 602 21.64 -30.49 -2.19
CA SER A 602 21.14 -29.32 -1.49
C SER A 602 19.66 -29.36 -1.10
N LEU A 603 19.31 -28.64 -0.04
CA LEU A 603 17.94 -28.38 0.40
C LEU A 603 17.60 -26.88 0.26
N PRO A 604 16.30 -26.50 0.27
CA PRO A 604 15.89 -25.11 0.39
C PRO A 604 16.57 -24.40 1.56
N GLY A 605 17.27 -23.30 1.27
CA GLY A 605 18.06 -22.52 2.21
C GLY A 605 19.56 -22.80 2.24
N ASP A 606 20.06 -23.74 1.44
CA ASP A 606 21.50 -23.91 1.26
C ASP A 606 22.12 -22.80 0.40
N GLU A 607 23.34 -22.39 0.77
CA GLU A 607 24.24 -21.67 -0.13
C GLU A 607 25.17 -22.65 -0.84
N ILE A 608 25.28 -22.52 -2.16
CA ILE A 608 26.29 -23.19 -2.99
C ILE A 608 27.34 -22.15 -3.43
N TRP A 609 28.60 -22.35 -3.07
CA TRP A 609 29.73 -21.53 -3.52
C TRP A 609 30.51 -22.27 -4.61
N VAL A 610 30.63 -21.65 -5.79
CA VAL A 610 31.17 -22.29 -7.00
C VAL A 610 32.47 -21.62 -7.43
N ALA A 611 33.57 -22.37 -7.38
CA ALA A 611 34.89 -21.91 -7.79
C ALA A 611 34.99 -21.60 -9.29
N ALA A 612 35.93 -20.75 -9.67
CA ALA A 612 36.21 -20.35 -11.05
C ALA A 612 36.54 -21.56 -11.93
N GLY A 613 36.03 -21.54 -13.16
CA GLY A 613 36.07 -22.67 -14.08
C GLY A 613 34.79 -22.80 -14.89
N THR A 614 34.73 -23.82 -15.74
CA THR A 614 33.60 -24.09 -16.63
C THR A 614 32.83 -25.32 -16.16
N TYR A 615 31.52 -25.17 -16.01
CA TYR A 615 30.59 -26.19 -15.56
C TYR A 615 29.53 -26.45 -16.65
N TYR A 616 29.18 -27.72 -16.82
CA TYR A 616 28.27 -28.19 -17.86
C TYR A 616 27.06 -28.89 -17.22
N PRO A 617 25.85 -28.79 -17.80
CA PRO A 617 24.65 -29.46 -17.26
C PRO A 617 24.74 -30.99 -17.15
N VAL A 618 25.71 -31.61 -17.83
CA VAL A 618 25.93 -33.06 -17.90
C VAL A 618 27.42 -33.38 -18.11
N GLU A 619 27.90 -34.51 -17.60
CA GLU A 619 29.21 -35.06 -17.98
C GLU A 619 29.11 -35.77 -19.34
N VAL A 620 29.96 -35.38 -20.30
CA VAL A 620 29.84 -35.81 -21.70
C VAL A 620 30.67 -37.06 -21.97
N ALA A 621 30.03 -38.16 -22.36
CA ALA A 621 30.70 -39.45 -22.54
C ALA A 621 31.64 -39.49 -23.76
N ASN A 622 31.41 -38.63 -24.75
CA ASN A 622 32.30 -38.42 -25.90
C ASN A 622 32.05 -37.05 -26.55
N SER A 623 32.90 -36.06 -26.26
CA SER A 623 32.78 -34.69 -26.78
C SER A 623 32.83 -34.58 -28.32
N SER A 624 33.35 -35.60 -29.02
CA SER A 624 33.33 -35.66 -30.50
C SER A 624 32.01 -36.20 -31.08
N ALA A 625 31.06 -36.63 -30.25
CA ALA A 625 29.81 -37.27 -30.67
C ALA A 625 28.68 -37.11 -29.62
N VAL A 626 28.44 -35.88 -29.17
CA VAL A 626 27.40 -35.54 -28.18
C VAL A 626 26.01 -36.03 -28.64
N SER A 627 25.32 -36.75 -27.77
CA SER A 627 23.98 -37.29 -28.03
C SER A 627 22.85 -36.31 -27.73
N THR A 628 21.65 -36.58 -28.27
CA THR A 628 20.46 -35.77 -27.98
C THR A 628 20.15 -35.71 -26.47
N ALA A 629 20.36 -36.82 -25.74
CA ALA A 629 20.10 -36.86 -24.30
C ALA A 629 21.07 -35.99 -23.48
N GLU A 630 22.35 -35.91 -23.90
CA GLU A 630 23.31 -34.98 -23.31
C GLU A 630 22.94 -33.52 -23.66
N ARG A 631 22.38 -33.26 -24.84
CA ARG A 631 21.88 -31.92 -25.24
C ARG A 631 20.54 -31.52 -24.59
N ASP A 632 19.74 -32.49 -24.16
CA ASP A 632 18.46 -32.30 -23.47
C ASP A 632 18.64 -32.10 -21.95
N ALA A 633 19.86 -32.33 -21.43
CA ALA A 633 20.18 -32.15 -20.02
C ALA A 633 20.36 -30.67 -19.64
N ALA A 634 19.75 -30.27 -18.54
CA ALA A 634 19.77 -28.93 -17.97
C ALA A 634 19.81 -29.00 -16.44
N PHE A 635 20.44 -28.02 -15.79
CA PHE A 635 20.30 -27.84 -14.35
C PHE A 635 18.85 -27.45 -13.99
N LYS A 636 18.47 -27.68 -12.74
CA LYS A 636 17.15 -27.32 -12.21
C LYS A 636 17.34 -26.62 -10.87
N LEU A 637 16.91 -25.37 -10.78
CA LEU A 637 17.01 -24.61 -9.54
C LEU A 637 15.93 -25.06 -8.55
N LYS A 638 16.32 -25.33 -7.30
CA LYS A 638 15.38 -25.62 -6.19
C LYS A 638 14.86 -24.31 -5.59
N THR A 639 13.64 -24.32 -5.04
CA THR A 639 13.07 -23.19 -4.28
C THR A 639 13.96 -22.87 -3.06
N GLY A 640 14.22 -21.58 -2.81
CA GLY A 640 15.02 -21.12 -1.67
C GLY A 640 16.52 -21.42 -1.77
N LEU A 641 17.05 -21.86 -2.91
CA LEU A 641 18.46 -22.21 -3.08
C LEU A 641 19.27 -21.03 -3.66
N THR A 642 20.40 -20.69 -3.03
CA THR A 642 21.29 -19.63 -3.51
C THR A 642 22.60 -20.20 -4.07
N ILE A 643 22.99 -19.75 -5.26
CA ILE A 643 24.24 -20.16 -5.95
C ILE A 643 25.10 -18.92 -6.22
N TYR A 644 26.28 -18.88 -5.60
CA TYR A 644 27.27 -17.82 -5.76
C TYR A 644 28.47 -18.28 -6.60
N GLY A 645 28.75 -17.57 -7.68
CA GLY A 645 30.02 -17.61 -8.41
C GLY A 645 31.01 -16.53 -7.95
N GLY A 646 32.24 -16.61 -8.47
CA GLY A 646 33.32 -15.65 -8.20
C GLY A 646 34.41 -16.13 -7.23
N PHE A 647 34.48 -17.41 -6.87
CA PHE A 647 35.48 -17.90 -5.92
C PHE A 647 36.75 -18.43 -6.62
N GLU A 648 37.94 -18.22 -6.06
CA GLU A 648 39.17 -18.95 -6.44
C GLU A 648 39.10 -20.41 -5.97
N GLY A 649 38.26 -20.69 -4.96
CA GLY A 649 38.09 -22.00 -4.36
C GLY A 649 39.06 -22.24 -3.21
N SER A 650 39.26 -21.20 -2.38
CA SER A 650 40.04 -21.24 -1.13
C SER A 650 39.49 -20.32 -0.02
N GLU A 651 38.44 -19.55 -0.31
CA GLU A 651 37.88 -18.51 0.55
C GLU A 651 37.16 -19.05 1.78
N MET A 652 37.20 -18.29 2.88
CA MET A 652 36.50 -18.61 4.14
C MET A 652 35.20 -17.81 4.34
N PHE A 653 34.96 -16.77 3.53
CA PHE A 653 33.84 -15.85 3.67
C PHE A 653 33.31 -15.46 2.28
N ARG A 654 31.98 -15.32 2.15
CA ARG A 654 31.30 -14.99 0.89
C ARG A 654 31.81 -13.68 0.26
N ASP A 655 32.07 -12.69 1.10
CA ASP A 655 32.48 -11.34 0.69
C ASP A 655 33.93 -11.27 0.18
N TYR A 656 34.67 -12.39 0.18
CA TYR A 656 36.00 -12.49 -0.43
C TYR A 656 35.96 -12.94 -1.90
N ARG A 657 34.80 -13.36 -2.41
CA ARG A 657 34.62 -13.71 -3.83
C ARG A 657 34.89 -12.50 -4.73
N ASN A 658 35.47 -12.73 -5.90
CA ASN A 658 35.61 -11.74 -6.95
C ASN A 658 35.01 -12.24 -8.28
N TYR A 659 33.74 -11.93 -8.54
CA TYR A 659 33.05 -12.36 -9.77
C TYR A 659 33.57 -11.66 -11.05
N ALA A 660 34.32 -10.56 -10.93
CA ALA A 660 34.93 -9.88 -12.06
C ALA A 660 36.27 -10.54 -12.52
N THR A 661 36.97 -11.28 -11.66
CA THR A 661 38.22 -11.98 -12.00
C THR A 661 38.12 -13.50 -11.99
N ASN A 662 37.37 -14.06 -11.03
CA ASN A 662 37.34 -15.50 -10.74
C ASN A 662 36.14 -16.13 -11.45
N LEU A 663 36.16 -16.11 -12.78
CA LEU A 663 34.97 -16.36 -13.61
C LEU A 663 34.40 -17.77 -13.42
N THR A 664 33.18 -17.84 -12.90
CA THR A 664 32.37 -19.06 -12.82
C THR A 664 31.47 -19.12 -14.06
N ILE A 665 31.77 -20.03 -14.98
CA ILE A 665 31.12 -20.14 -16.29
C ILE A 665 30.22 -21.38 -16.32
N ILE A 666 28.92 -21.18 -16.55
CA ILE A 666 27.98 -22.22 -16.93
C ILE A 666 27.92 -22.23 -18.46
N SER A 667 28.40 -23.31 -19.09
CA SER A 667 28.57 -23.37 -20.55
C SER A 667 27.73 -24.48 -21.19
N GLY A 668 27.17 -24.18 -22.35
CA GLY A 668 26.48 -25.12 -23.22
C GLY A 668 27.41 -25.88 -24.16
N ASP A 669 28.68 -25.50 -24.33
CA ASP A 669 29.57 -26.13 -25.31
C ASP A 669 30.15 -27.47 -24.82
N LEU A 670 29.28 -28.49 -24.81
CA LEU A 670 29.57 -29.89 -24.51
C LEU A 670 30.65 -30.52 -25.42
N SER A 671 31.05 -29.83 -26.49
CA SER A 671 32.05 -30.31 -27.46
C SER A 671 33.43 -29.66 -27.32
N GLY A 672 33.51 -28.47 -26.72
CA GLY A 672 34.70 -27.61 -26.75
C GLY A 672 35.05 -27.08 -28.15
N THR A 673 34.06 -26.94 -29.05
CA THR A 673 34.25 -26.49 -30.44
C THR A 673 33.45 -25.24 -30.82
N GLY A 674 32.66 -24.68 -29.90
CA GLY A 674 31.75 -23.56 -30.14
C GLY A 674 30.54 -23.90 -31.01
N ASN A 675 30.26 -25.18 -31.25
CA ASN A 675 29.21 -25.62 -32.18
C ASN A 675 27.87 -25.90 -31.48
N TYR A 676 26.87 -25.05 -31.78
CA TYR A 676 25.51 -25.14 -31.23
C TYR A 676 24.76 -26.44 -31.59
N GLU A 677 25.11 -27.13 -32.69
CA GLU A 677 24.53 -28.44 -33.03
C GLU A 677 24.94 -29.55 -32.05
N THR A 678 26.03 -29.35 -31.30
CA THR A 678 26.52 -30.25 -30.25
C THR A 678 26.37 -29.66 -28.84
N ALA A 679 25.91 -28.41 -28.71
CA ALA A 679 25.75 -27.74 -27.43
C ALA A 679 24.44 -28.09 -26.72
N SER A 680 24.39 -27.96 -25.39
CA SER A 680 23.14 -28.13 -24.64
C SER A 680 22.10 -27.10 -25.07
N LYS A 681 20.83 -27.52 -25.11
CA LYS A 681 19.69 -26.64 -25.40
C LYS A 681 19.49 -25.60 -24.31
N HIS A 682 19.62 -26.03 -23.05
CA HIS A 682 19.35 -25.20 -21.87
C HIS A 682 20.42 -25.41 -20.80
N LEU A 683 20.79 -24.33 -20.12
CA LEU A 683 21.70 -24.41 -18.97
C LEU A 683 20.89 -24.64 -17.69
N PHE A 684 19.80 -23.89 -17.52
CA PHE A 684 18.77 -24.16 -16.50
C PHE A 684 17.38 -24.31 -17.15
N LEU A 685 16.62 -25.29 -16.68
CA LEU A 685 15.23 -25.55 -17.05
C LEU A 685 14.38 -25.56 -15.77
N ASN A 686 13.92 -24.39 -15.36
CA ASN A 686 13.18 -24.17 -14.12
C ASN A 686 11.68 -24.31 -14.39
N THR A 687 11.04 -25.26 -13.72
CA THR A 687 9.59 -25.46 -13.76
C THR A 687 9.07 -25.55 -12.33
N GLY A 688 8.30 -24.56 -11.90
CA GLY A 688 7.62 -24.55 -10.60
C GLY A 688 6.19 -25.10 -10.69
N SER A 689 5.43 -24.89 -9.62
CA SER A 689 3.97 -25.05 -9.59
C SER A 689 3.33 -24.02 -8.65
N SER A 690 2.00 -23.95 -8.60
CA SER A 690 1.26 -23.13 -7.61
C SER A 690 1.48 -23.57 -6.16
N GLU A 691 1.84 -24.84 -5.93
CA GLU A 691 2.08 -25.42 -4.60
C GLU A 691 3.56 -25.38 -4.19
N GLN A 692 4.46 -25.42 -5.19
CA GLN A 692 5.91 -25.30 -5.02
C GLN A 692 6.46 -24.29 -6.04
N PRO A 693 6.22 -22.98 -5.82
CA PRO A 693 6.78 -21.95 -6.69
C PRO A 693 8.29 -21.87 -6.49
N ILE A 694 9.04 -21.73 -7.58
CA ILE A 694 10.47 -21.37 -7.53
C ILE A 694 10.52 -19.84 -7.43
N SER A 695 10.24 -19.28 -6.25
CA SER A 695 10.10 -17.84 -6.05
C SER A 695 10.89 -17.31 -4.85
N ASN A 696 11.06 -15.99 -4.82
CA ASN A 696 11.59 -15.14 -3.74
C ASN A 696 12.43 -15.84 -2.66
N GLY A 697 13.67 -16.18 -3.01
CA GLY A 697 14.62 -16.90 -2.15
C GLY A 697 15.62 -17.75 -2.94
N SER A 698 15.26 -18.18 -4.15
CA SER A 698 16.23 -18.77 -5.10
C SER A 698 17.02 -17.67 -5.81
N VAL A 699 18.36 -17.71 -5.71
CA VAL A 699 19.27 -16.65 -6.22
C VAL A 699 20.40 -17.25 -7.05
N LEU A 700 20.69 -16.64 -8.20
CA LEU A 700 21.86 -16.93 -9.04
C LEU A 700 22.73 -15.66 -9.13
N ASP A 701 23.95 -15.68 -8.57
CA ASP A 701 24.74 -14.45 -8.39
C ASP A 701 26.22 -14.65 -8.79
N GLY A 702 26.74 -13.79 -9.68
CA GLY A 702 28.16 -13.82 -10.09
C GLY A 702 28.50 -14.90 -11.10
N LEU A 703 27.56 -15.24 -12.00
CA LEU A 703 27.66 -16.35 -12.95
C LEU A 703 27.70 -15.85 -14.40
N ILE A 704 28.44 -16.55 -15.26
CA ILE A 704 28.40 -16.36 -16.72
C ILE A 704 27.62 -17.52 -17.35
N PHE A 705 26.62 -17.21 -18.18
CA PHE A 705 25.77 -18.17 -18.89
C PHE A 705 26.03 -18.06 -20.39
N GLU A 706 26.61 -19.11 -20.99
CA GLU A 706 27.01 -19.06 -22.40
C GLU A 706 26.78 -20.34 -23.21
N HIS A 707 26.72 -20.16 -24.54
CA HIS A 707 26.72 -21.24 -25.53
C HIS A 707 25.52 -22.20 -25.51
N ALA A 708 24.39 -21.80 -24.91
CA ALA A 708 23.13 -22.53 -25.02
C ALA A 708 22.59 -22.53 -26.47
N ALA A 709 21.89 -23.60 -26.85
CA ALA A 709 21.36 -23.80 -28.20
C ALA A 709 19.84 -23.57 -28.35
N GLN A 710 19.09 -23.35 -27.26
CA GLN A 710 17.68 -22.93 -27.31
C GLN A 710 17.31 -21.77 -26.36
N SER A 711 17.75 -21.80 -25.10
CA SER A 711 17.65 -20.68 -24.13
C SER A 711 18.60 -20.96 -22.98
N ALA A 712 19.43 -20.02 -22.52
CA ALA A 712 20.30 -20.27 -21.37
C ALA A 712 19.50 -20.62 -20.09
N ILE A 713 18.46 -19.85 -19.77
CA ILE A 713 17.51 -20.16 -18.70
C ILE A 713 16.08 -20.16 -19.27
N VAL A 714 15.34 -21.23 -19.00
CA VAL A 714 13.88 -21.29 -19.18
C VAL A 714 13.22 -21.25 -17.81
N ASN A 715 12.24 -20.37 -17.65
CA ASN A 715 11.43 -20.20 -16.46
C ASN A 715 9.96 -20.46 -16.80
N ASN A 716 9.35 -21.46 -16.18
CA ASN A 716 7.93 -21.75 -16.29
C ASN A 716 7.33 -21.85 -14.88
N GLN A 717 6.41 -20.95 -14.53
CA GLN A 717 5.93 -20.76 -13.15
C GLN A 717 7.10 -20.63 -12.13
N ALA A 718 8.18 -19.94 -12.53
CA ALA A 718 9.45 -19.86 -11.81
C ALA A 718 10.03 -18.43 -11.87
N SER A 719 10.16 -17.79 -10.72
CA SER A 719 10.61 -16.39 -10.59
C SER A 719 11.87 -16.29 -9.70
N PRO A 720 13.03 -16.83 -10.14
CA PRO A 720 14.29 -16.67 -9.41
C PRO A 720 14.82 -15.23 -9.46
N ALA A 721 15.70 -14.89 -8.52
CA ALA A 721 16.50 -13.67 -8.59
C ALA A 721 17.86 -13.95 -9.27
N ILE A 722 18.32 -13.04 -10.13
CA ILE A 722 19.59 -13.17 -10.86
C ILE A 722 20.39 -11.87 -10.71
N HIS A 723 21.57 -11.97 -10.11
CA HIS A 723 22.41 -10.82 -9.75
C HIS A 723 23.80 -10.88 -10.39
N ASN A 724 24.41 -9.73 -10.68
CA ASN A 724 25.84 -9.59 -11.00
C ASN A 724 26.36 -10.57 -12.07
N SER A 725 25.53 -10.88 -13.07
CA SER A 725 25.71 -12.03 -13.98
C SER A 725 25.79 -11.61 -15.45
N ILE A 726 26.33 -12.48 -16.30
CA ILE A 726 26.54 -12.20 -17.73
C ILE A 726 25.90 -13.30 -18.58
N PHE A 727 25.04 -12.94 -19.52
CA PHE A 727 24.47 -13.84 -20.52
C PHE A 727 25.05 -13.52 -21.88
N ARG A 728 25.79 -14.46 -22.48
CA ARG A 728 26.47 -14.22 -23.75
C ARG A 728 26.53 -15.40 -24.70
N ASN A 729 26.52 -15.12 -26.00
CA ASN A 729 26.70 -16.13 -27.05
C ASN A 729 25.69 -17.30 -26.90
N ASN A 730 24.44 -17.02 -26.56
CA ASN A 730 23.38 -18.03 -26.51
C ASN A 730 22.50 -17.92 -27.76
N LYS A 731 22.04 -19.05 -28.29
CA LYS A 731 21.11 -19.12 -29.43
C LYS A 731 19.76 -19.67 -28.99
N GLY A 732 18.70 -19.23 -29.65
CA GLY A 732 17.35 -19.66 -29.30
C GLY A 732 16.28 -19.50 -30.38
N GLU A 733 15.07 -19.90 -30.02
CA GLU A 733 13.87 -19.60 -30.81
C GLU A 733 13.19 -18.33 -30.26
N ASN A 734 12.84 -18.36 -28.96
CA ASN A 734 12.33 -17.21 -28.21
C ASN A 734 13.05 -17.12 -26.85
N GLY A 735 13.64 -15.96 -26.53
CA GLY A 735 14.37 -15.76 -25.26
C GLY A 735 15.68 -16.52 -25.24
N ALA A 736 16.64 -16.15 -26.10
CA ALA A 736 17.88 -16.93 -26.25
C ALA A 736 18.78 -16.89 -25.00
N ALA A 737 18.76 -15.81 -24.22
CA ALA A 737 19.30 -15.83 -22.86
C ALA A 737 18.26 -16.27 -21.83
N ILE A 738 17.10 -15.62 -21.76
CA ILE A 738 16.03 -15.97 -20.79
C ILE A 738 14.67 -16.02 -21.48
N SER A 739 13.91 -17.07 -21.20
CA SER A 739 12.53 -17.27 -21.68
C SER A 739 11.59 -17.50 -20.49
N ASN A 740 10.56 -16.66 -20.34
CA ASN A 740 9.63 -16.64 -19.20
C ASN A 740 8.19 -16.96 -19.61
N THR A 741 7.58 -17.93 -18.94
CA THR A 741 6.15 -18.29 -19.05
C THR A 741 5.53 -18.26 -17.65
N GLU A 742 4.48 -17.47 -17.45
CA GLU A 742 3.85 -17.26 -16.12
C GLU A 742 4.89 -16.95 -15.00
N SER A 743 5.92 -16.15 -15.33
CA SER A 743 7.14 -16.02 -14.53
C SER A 743 7.65 -14.57 -14.48
N SER A 744 7.94 -14.07 -13.28
CA SER A 744 8.38 -12.69 -13.03
C SER A 744 9.70 -12.65 -12.24
N PRO A 745 10.82 -13.15 -12.79
CA PRO A 745 12.12 -13.10 -12.13
C PRO A 745 12.61 -11.66 -11.91
N LEU A 746 13.40 -11.47 -10.85
CA LEU A 746 14.10 -10.21 -10.54
C LEU A 746 15.53 -10.28 -11.08
N LEU A 747 15.91 -9.32 -11.92
CA LEU A 747 17.27 -9.20 -12.46
C LEU A 747 17.91 -7.91 -11.98
N TYR A 748 19.09 -8.01 -11.39
CA TYR A 748 19.86 -6.86 -10.91
C TYR A 748 21.32 -6.92 -11.39
N GLN A 749 21.81 -5.88 -12.06
CA GLN A 749 23.17 -5.83 -12.63
C GLN A 749 23.51 -7.04 -13.54
N VAL A 750 22.62 -7.34 -14.49
CA VAL A 750 22.83 -8.41 -15.46
C VAL A 750 23.15 -7.84 -16.84
N LEU A 751 24.25 -8.32 -17.44
CA LEU A 751 24.74 -7.94 -18.76
C LEU A 751 24.32 -8.99 -19.80
N PHE A 752 23.64 -8.57 -20.85
CA PHE A 752 23.20 -9.43 -21.97
C PHE A 752 23.88 -8.99 -23.27
N HIS A 753 24.72 -9.84 -23.86
CA HIS A 753 25.34 -9.52 -25.16
C HIS A 753 25.55 -10.70 -26.11
N ASN A 754 25.47 -10.45 -27.41
CA ASN A 754 25.64 -11.46 -28.47
C ASN A 754 24.69 -12.67 -28.36
N ASN A 755 23.49 -12.50 -27.81
CA ASN A 755 22.47 -13.56 -27.77
C ASN A 755 21.52 -13.43 -28.98
N GLU A 756 21.17 -14.55 -29.62
CA GLU A 756 20.51 -14.57 -30.95
C GLU A 756 19.29 -15.51 -30.94
N ALA A 757 18.09 -14.92 -31.00
CA ALA A 757 16.82 -15.64 -31.10
C ALA A 757 16.32 -15.68 -32.55
N SER A 758 15.83 -16.82 -33.03
CA SER A 758 15.34 -16.94 -34.40
C SER A 758 13.97 -16.30 -34.62
N ALA A 759 13.21 -15.97 -33.57
CA ALA A 759 11.95 -15.25 -33.63
C ALA A 759 11.98 -13.97 -32.76
N ALA A 760 11.81 -14.08 -31.44
CA ALA A 760 11.63 -12.91 -30.56
C ALA A 760 12.43 -12.98 -29.25
N GLY A 761 12.85 -11.83 -28.73
CA GLY A 761 13.59 -11.74 -27.47
C GLY A 761 15.00 -12.32 -27.58
N GLY A 762 15.90 -11.62 -28.27
CA GLY A 762 17.31 -12.03 -28.37
C GLY A 762 17.98 -12.15 -27.01
N ALA A 763 17.74 -11.20 -26.10
CA ALA A 763 18.06 -11.35 -24.68
C ALA A 763 16.92 -12.04 -23.92
N ILE A 764 15.78 -11.35 -23.76
CA ILE A 764 14.70 -11.78 -22.86
C ILE A 764 13.39 -11.89 -23.65
N TRP A 765 12.65 -12.98 -23.43
CA TRP A 765 11.27 -13.16 -23.88
C TRP A 765 10.34 -13.44 -22.70
N SER A 766 9.17 -12.82 -22.69
CA SER A 766 8.11 -12.96 -21.69
C SER A 766 6.76 -13.20 -22.35
N ASP A 767 5.97 -14.13 -21.82
CA ASP A 767 4.54 -14.25 -22.17
C ASP A 767 3.68 -13.14 -21.52
N ASN A 768 2.40 -13.09 -21.86
CA ASN A 768 1.48 -12.06 -21.34
C ASN A 768 1.16 -12.18 -19.84
N ASN A 769 1.54 -13.29 -19.20
CA ASN A 769 1.35 -13.54 -17.77
C ASN A 769 2.65 -13.30 -16.97
N SER A 770 3.75 -13.00 -17.65
CA SER A 770 5.08 -12.74 -17.09
C SER A 770 5.35 -11.24 -17.01
N MET A 771 5.89 -10.78 -15.88
CA MET A 771 6.32 -9.38 -15.69
C MET A 771 7.63 -9.33 -14.90
N PRO A 772 8.76 -9.74 -15.51
CA PRO A 772 10.08 -9.66 -14.88
C PRO A 772 10.46 -8.22 -14.52
N GLU A 773 11.16 -8.06 -13.40
CA GLU A 773 11.68 -6.79 -12.93
C GLU A 773 13.18 -6.68 -13.26
N LEU A 774 13.55 -5.67 -14.04
CA LEU A 774 14.83 -5.54 -14.72
C LEU A 774 15.53 -4.24 -14.28
N ILE A 775 16.49 -4.33 -13.36
CA ILE A 775 17.09 -3.18 -12.67
C ILE A 775 18.61 -3.11 -12.92
N ASN A 776 19.12 -1.93 -13.31
CA ASN A 776 20.55 -1.70 -13.58
C ASN A 776 21.15 -2.65 -14.65
N LEU A 777 20.40 -2.98 -15.70
CA LEU A 777 20.81 -3.93 -16.74
C LEU A 777 21.50 -3.25 -17.93
N THR A 778 22.30 -4.01 -18.67
CA THR A 778 22.86 -3.58 -19.96
C THR A 778 22.60 -4.66 -21.00
N ILE A 779 21.79 -4.33 -22.00
CA ILE A 779 21.31 -5.25 -23.04
C ILE A 779 21.76 -4.69 -24.39
N VAL A 780 22.74 -5.34 -25.01
CA VAL A 780 23.51 -4.79 -26.13
C VAL A 780 23.99 -5.89 -27.10
N LYS A 781 23.91 -5.69 -28.42
CA LYS A 781 24.24 -6.69 -29.46
C LYS A 781 23.43 -8.00 -29.41
N ASN A 782 22.21 -7.98 -28.90
CA ASN A 782 21.32 -9.13 -28.96
C ASN A 782 20.44 -9.03 -30.22
N MET A 783 20.11 -10.15 -30.85
CA MET A 783 19.49 -10.21 -32.18
C MET A 783 18.21 -11.05 -32.18
N ALA A 784 17.16 -10.56 -32.84
CA ALA A 784 15.99 -11.37 -33.19
C ALA A 784 15.32 -10.89 -34.48
N GLN A 785 14.25 -11.57 -34.93
CA GLN A 785 13.41 -11.08 -36.03
C GLN A 785 12.41 -10.01 -35.57
N GLU A 786 11.87 -10.12 -34.35
CA GLU A 786 10.89 -9.16 -33.81
C GLU A 786 11.49 -8.11 -32.86
N VAL A 787 12.16 -8.54 -31.78
CA VAL A 787 12.84 -7.64 -30.82
C VAL A 787 14.10 -8.32 -30.29
N GLY A 788 15.27 -7.71 -30.48
CA GLY A 788 16.56 -8.25 -30.06
C GLY A 788 16.82 -8.11 -28.56
N GLY A 789 16.36 -7.03 -27.93
CA GLY A 789 16.45 -6.84 -26.48
C GLY A 789 15.40 -7.64 -25.69
N VAL A 790 14.37 -6.93 -25.21
CA VAL A 790 13.32 -7.48 -24.32
C VAL A 790 11.99 -7.56 -25.05
N TYR A 791 11.48 -8.77 -25.26
CA TYR A 791 10.16 -9.02 -25.87
C TYR A 791 9.10 -9.35 -24.82
N GLY A 792 7.91 -8.76 -24.99
CA GLY A 792 6.77 -8.95 -24.09
C GLY A 792 6.71 -7.91 -22.95
N PRO A 793 5.91 -8.16 -21.90
CA PRO A 793 5.85 -7.29 -20.72
C PRO A 793 7.09 -7.45 -19.83
N ALA A 794 7.55 -6.33 -19.28
CA ALA A 794 8.63 -6.24 -18.27
C ALA A 794 8.54 -4.89 -17.54
N SER A 795 9.17 -4.79 -16.36
CA SER A 795 9.42 -3.51 -15.67
C SER A 795 10.91 -3.18 -15.71
N ILE A 796 11.30 -2.17 -16.50
CA ILE A 796 12.70 -1.84 -16.79
C ILE A 796 13.10 -0.53 -16.09
N LYS A 797 14.16 -0.56 -15.31
CA LYS A 797 14.59 0.51 -14.40
C LYS A 797 16.10 0.70 -14.47
N ASN A 798 16.59 1.96 -14.47
CA ASN A 798 18.02 2.28 -14.41
C ASN A 798 18.89 1.53 -15.46
N SER A 799 18.36 1.19 -16.63
CA SER A 799 18.98 0.22 -17.55
C SER A 799 19.38 0.81 -18.90
N ILE A 800 20.27 0.13 -19.63
CA ILE A 800 20.63 0.42 -21.02
C ILE A 800 20.09 -0.71 -21.92
N VAL A 801 19.32 -0.36 -22.95
CA VAL A 801 18.87 -1.27 -24.01
C VAL A 801 19.16 -0.62 -25.37
N TYR A 802 20.32 -0.95 -25.94
CA TYR A 802 20.90 -0.20 -27.06
C TYR A 802 21.72 -1.10 -27.98
N HIS A 803 21.75 -0.84 -29.29
CA HIS A 803 22.39 -1.66 -30.32
C HIS A 803 21.93 -3.14 -30.32
N ASN A 804 20.63 -3.39 -30.16
CA ASN A 804 20.05 -4.72 -30.38
C ASN A 804 19.35 -4.80 -31.75
N ASP A 805 19.59 -5.87 -32.50
CA ASP A 805 19.07 -6.09 -33.85
C ASP A 805 17.64 -6.65 -33.79
N GLY A 806 16.75 -6.10 -34.64
CA GLY A 806 15.31 -6.37 -34.64
C GLY A 806 14.53 -5.34 -33.82
N GLY A 807 15.03 -4.97 -32.63
CA GLY A 807 14.41 -3.93 -31.78
C GLY A 807 14.92 -3.95 -30.33
N GLN A 808 14.59 -2.92 -29.56
CA GLN A 808 15.05 -2.80 -28.16
C GLN A 808 14.07 -3.40 -27.15
N VAL A 809 12.83 -2.91 -27.08
CA VAL A 809 11.83 -3.26 -26.05
C VAL A 809 10.43 -3.29 -26.69
N SER A 810 9.59 -4.26 -26.33
CA SER A 810 8.17 -4.31 -26.73
C SER A 810 7.29 -3.25 -26.04
N GLU A 811 6.25 -2.79 -26.73
CA GLU A 811 5.32 -1.74 -26.24
C GLU A 811 4.58 -2.10 -24.94
N GLN A 812 4.46 -3.38 -24.57
CA GLN A 812 3.83 -3.80 -23.30
C GLN A 812 4.71 -3.59 -22.05
N SER A 813 5.97 -3.20 -22.20
CA SER A 813 6.87 -2.96 -21.06
C SER A 813 6.69 -1.59 -20.43
N THR A 814 6.85 -1.50 -19.10
CA THR A 814 6.99 -0.21 -18.39
C THR A 814 8.48 0.09 -18.25
N VAL A 815 8.94 1.24 -18.75
CA VAL A 815 10.36 1.62 -18.72
C VAL A 815 10.52 2.97 -18.04
N ILE A 816 11.37 3.07 -17.01
CA ILE A 816 11.69 4.33 -16.33
C ILE A 816 13.20 4.45 -16.08
N TYR A 817 13.71 5.69 -16.01
CA TYR A 817 15.11 6.04 -15.77
C TYR A 817 16.10 5.20 -16.59
N SER A 818 15.76 4.92 -17.86
CA SER A 818 16.53 4.00 -18.70
C SER A 818 16.88 4.60 -20.07
N CYS A 819 18.01 4.14 -20.63
CA CYS A 819 18.50 4.51 -21.95
C CYS A 819 18.03 3.46 -22.98
N VAL A 820 17.20 3.87 -23.94
CA VAL A 820 16.65 2.98 -24.98
C VAL A 820 16.89 3.56 -26.37
N GLU A 821 17.52 2.81 -27.27
CA GLU A 821 17.75 3.25 -28.66
C GLU A 821 16.42 3.51 -29.38
N GLY A 822 16.30 4.67 -30.03
CA GLY A 822 15.03 5.16 -30.59
C GLY A 822 14.10 5.83 -29.58
N GLY A 823 14.21 5.49 -28.28
CA GLY A 823 13.45 6.05 -27.17
C GLY A 823 12.22 5.24 -26.77
N PHE A 824 11.77 5.44 -25.52
CA PHE A 824 10.60 4.77 -24.93
C PHE A 824 9.90 5.71 -23.93
N GLU A 825 8.57 5.69 -23.87
CA GLU A 825 7.81 6.59 -23.00
C GLU A 825 7.94 6.20 -21.51
N GLY A 826 8.27 7.18 -20.66
CA GLY A 826 8.40 6.99 -19.22
C GLY A 826 9.22 8.07 -18.53
N GLU A 827 9.11 8.16 -17.20
CA GLU A 827 9.86 9.12 -16.38
C GLU A 827 11.37 8.83 -16.43
N GLY A 828 12.20 9.87 -16.54
CA GLY A 828 13.66 9.75 -16.53
C GLY A 828 14.32 9.09 -17.75
N ASN A 829 13.54 8.59 -18.72
CA ASN A 829 14.09 7.88 -19.89
C ASN A 829 14.93 8.79 -20.82
N THR A 830 15.88 8.18 -21.52
CA THR A 830 16.67 8.85 -22.56
C THR A 830 16.87 7.96 -23.80
N SER A 831 17.14 8.59 -24.94
CA SER A 831 17.46 7.92 -26.21
C SER A 831 18.81 8.35 -26.79
N TYR A 832 19.58 9.15 -26.04
CA TYR A 832 20.94 9.51 -26.43
C TYR A 832 21.89 8.33 -26.24
N ASP A 833 22.77 8.15 -27.22
CA ASP A 833 23.79 7.11 -27.25
C ASP A 833 24.56 6.98 -25.93
N PRO A 834 24.64 5.77 -25.33
CA PRO A 834 25.36 5.55 -24.07
C PRO A 834 26.88 5.60 -24.23
N ASN A 835 27.43 5.74 -25.45
CA ASN A 835 28.85 5.90 -25.74
C ASN A 835 29.70 4.86 -24.98
N LEU A 836 29.46 3.57 -25.24
CA LEU A 836 30.20 2.47 -24.62
C LEU A 836 31.60 2.34 -25.25
N ILE A 837 32.61 1.97 -24.46
CA ILE A 837 34.04 2.11 -24.82
C ILE A 837 34.41 1.33 -26.09
N ASN A 838 34.11 0.03 -26.16
CA ASN A 838 34.32 -0.76 -27.38
C ASN A 838 33.35 -1.94 -27.49
N VAL A 839 32.17 -1.66 -28.04
CA VAL A 839 31.11 -2.63 -28.33
C VAL A 839 31.57 -3.78 -29.25
N GLU A 840 32.58 -3.58 -30.10
CA GLU A 840 33.09 -4.66 -30.97
C GLU A 840 34.10 -5.59 -30.28
N GLU A 841 34.87 -5.09 -29.31
CA GLU A 841 35.79 -5.92 -28.50
C GLU A 841 35.15 -6.45 -27.20
N GLY A 842 33.91 -6.07 -26.91
CA GLY A 842 33.15 -6.53 -25.73
C GLY A 842 33.37 -5.67 -24.47
N ASP A 843 33.91 -4.46 -24.60
CA ASP A 843 34.03 -3.50 -23.51
C ASP A 843 32.79 -2.60 -23.45
N PHE A 844 31.81 -3.02 -22.65
CA PHE A 844 30.52 -2.36 -22.46
C PHE A 844 30.51 -1.33 -21.32
N ARG A 845 31.69 -0.90 -20.84
CA ARG A 845 31.81 0.22 -19.89
C ARG A 845 31.54 1.56 -20.61
N MET A 846 31.22 2.59 -19.86
CA MET A 846 30.83 3.91 -20.39
C MET A 846 32.06 4.79 -20.68
N MET A 847 31.99 5.64 -21.71
CA MET A 847 32.90 6.78 -21.85
C MET A 847 32.50 7.92 -20.90
N ALA A 848 33.48 8.72 -20.48
CA ALA A 848 33.35 9.80 -19.48
C ALA A 848 32.31 10.91 -19.75
N PHE A 849 31.68 10.93 -20.93
CA PHE A 849 30.72 11.95 -21.38
C PHE A 849 29.35 11.35 -21.76
N SER A 850 29.10 10.11 -21.32
CA SER A 850 27.92 9.31 -21.65
C SER A 850 26.60 10.01 -21.32
N SER A 851 25.51 9.52 -21.91
CA SER A 851 24.15 9.94 -21.59
C SER A 851 23.63 9.42 -20.25
N VAL A 852 24.23 8.36 -19.73
CA VAL A 852 23.70 7.59 -18.59
C VAL A 852 24.36 7.87 -17.24
N ILE A 853 25.41 8.70 -17.20
CA ILE A 853 26.16 9.01 -15.97
C ILE A 853 25.36 9.96 -15.06
N ASP A 854 25.23 9.61 -13.78
CA ASP A 854 24.33 10.25 -12.79
C ASP A 854 22.87 10.39 -13.28
N ALA A 855 22.41 9.53 -14.20
CA ALA A 855 21.12 9.68 -14.86
C ALA A 855 20.04 8.68 -14.38
N GLY A 856 20.42 7.63 -13.66
CA GLY A 856 19.50 6.68 -13.02
C GLY A 856 18.98 7.19 -11.67
N LEU A 857 17.88 6.61 -11.19
CA LEU A 857 17.29 6.97 -9.90
C LEU A 857 17.79 6.04 -8.78
N GLN A 858 18.51 6.60 -7.81
CA GLN A 858 19.14 5.83 -6.72
C GLN A 858 18.13 5.06 -5.86
N SER A 859 16.90 5.57 -5.69
CA SER A 859 15.85 4.89 -4.89
C SER A 859 15.25 3.65 -5.56
N LEU A 860 15.63 3.33 -6.80
CA LEU A 860 15.27 2.07 -7.48
C LEU A 860 16.31 0.95 -7.26
N ILE A 861 17.40 1.22 -6.52
CA ILE A 861 18.45 0.24 -6.23
C ILE A 861 18.01 -0.65 -5.03
N PRO A 862 18.13 -1.99 -5.12
CA PRO A 862 17.96 -2.88 -3.97
C PRO A 862 18.97 -2.58 -2.85
N GLY A 863 18.50 -2.44 -1.61
CA GLY A 863 19.28 -1.95 -0.46
C GLY A 863 20.46 -2.80 0.05
N GLN A 864 20.95 -3.74 -0.75
CA GLN A 864 22.13 -4.57 -0.50
C GLN A 864 23.24 -4.37 -1.56
N ALA A 865 23.05 -3.46 -2.52
CA ALA A 865 23.96 -3.27 -3.64
C ALA A 865 25.12 -2.30 -3.33
N PHE A 866 26.28 -2.85 -2.96
CA PHE A 866 27.47 -2.06 -2.63
C PHE A 866 28.44 -1.84 -3.81
N ALA A 867 28.46 -2.77 -4.77
CA ALA A 867 29.40 -2.77 -5.88
C ALA A 867 28.71 -2.98 -7.25
N ASP A 868 29.40 -2.62 -8.33
CA ASP A 868 28.98 -2.79 -9.73
C ASP A 868 29.46 -4.13 -10.33
N LEU A 869 29.19 -4.38 -11.62
CA LEU A 869 29.62 -5.61 -12.30
C LEU A 869 31.16 -5.72 -12.43
N SER A 870 31.91 -4.62 -12.27
CA SER A 870 33.38 -4.60 -12.18
C SER A 870 33.92 -4.64 -10.74
N MET A 871 33.03 -4.79 -9.76
CA MET A 871 33.28 -4.74 -8.32
C MET A 871 33.80 -3.40 -7.79
N MET A 872 33.58 -2.32 -8.54
CA MET A 872 33.80 -0.94 -8.07
C MET A 872 32.54 -0.41 -7.37
N ALA A 873 32.59 0.74 -6.70
CA ALA A 873 31.44 1.20 -5.89
C ALA A 873 30.21 1.52 -6.77
N ARG A 874 29.01 1.09 -6.35
CA ARG A 874 27.78 1.14 -7.17
C ARG A 874 27.09 2.51 -7.24
N VAL A 875 27.47 3.48 -6.40
CA VAL A 875 26.96 4.85 -6.48
C VAL A 875 28.14 5.79 -6.28
N MET A 876 28.50 6.57 -7.30
CA MET A 876 29.72 7.40 -7.33
C MET A 876 29.48 8.82 -7.86
N GLY A 877 28.58 9.54 -7.19
CA GLY A 877 28.23 10.92 -7.57
C GLY A 877 27.08 11.45 -6.73
N ASP A 878 26.18 12.19 -7.38
CA ASP A 878 24.91 12.63 -6.80
C ASP A 878 23.78 11.60 -7.07
N ASN A 879 23.92 10.79 -8.12
CA ASN A 879 22.99 9.72 -8.50
C ASN A 879 23.76 8.47 -8.98
N VAL A 880 23.01 7.44 -9.42
CA VAL A 880 23.55 6.19 -9.98
C VAL A 880 23.58 6.25 -11.50
N ASP A 881 24.54 5.57 -12.12
CA ASP A 881 24.58 5.44 -13.58
C ASP A 881 23.57 4.40 -14.08
N MET A 882 22.94 4.64 -15.23
CA MET A 882 22.10 3.60 -15.86
C MET A 882 22.98 2.48 -16.43
N GLY A 883 22.67 1.22 -16.12
CA GLY A 883 23.40 0.04 -16.60
C GLY A 883 24.18 -0.71 -15.53
N VAL A 884 24.96 -1.73 -15.93
CA VAL A 884 25.65 -2.66 -15.02
C VAL A 884 26.93 -2.11 -14.38
N TYR A 885 27.49 -1.03 -14.94
CA TYR A 885 28.72 -0.39 -14.46
C TYR A 885 28.46 0.98 -13.85
N GLU A 886 29.40 1.48 -13.04
CA GLU A 886 29.36 2.82 -12.43
C GLU A 886 30.68 3.59 -12.70
N MET A 887 30.59 4.83 -13.17
CA MET A 887 31.72 5.70 -13.50
C MET A 887 32.44 6.21 -12.24
N GLN A 888 33.56 5.58 -11.91
CA GLN A 888 34.32 5.88 -10.67
C GLN A 888 34.98 7.28 -10.63
N SER A 889 34.97 8.04 -11.73
CA SER A 889 35.41 9.43 -11.76
C SER A 889 34.77 10.22 -12.90
N LYS A 890 33.93 11.20 -12.57
CA LYS A 890 33.36 12.17 -13.50
C LYS A 890 34.41 13.18 -13.95
N PHE A 891 34.37 13.64 -15.20
CA PHE A 891 35.25 14.69 -15.71
C PHE A 891 34.53 16.05 -15.64
N ASP A 892 35.10 17.01 -14.91
CA ASP A 892 34.52 18.35 -14.76
C ASP A 892 34.51 19.14 -16.07
N PHE A 893 33.35 19.71 -16.40
CA PHE A 893 33.18 20.66 -17.51
C PHE A 893 33.78 22.02 -17.13
N ILE A 894 35.06 22.20 -17.42
CA ILE A 894 35.78 23.46 -17.16
C ILE A 894 35.90 24.25 -18.47
N ILE A 895 35.37 25.47 -18.47
CA ILE A 895 35.74 26.50 -19.46
C ILE A 895 37.20 26.85 -19.20
N THR A 896 38.11 26.40 -20.05
CA THR A 896 39.56 26.48 -19.80
C THR A 896 40.08 27.90 -19.96
N GLU A 897 39.57 28.63 -20.94
CA GLU A 897 39.73 30.08 -21.08
C GLU A 897 38.45 30.71 -21.62
N ALA A 898 37.93 31.72 -20.92
CA ALA A 898 37.04 32.72 -21.48
C ALA A 898 37.86 34.00 -21.69
N SER A 899 38.45 34.14 -22.88
CA SER A 899 39.36 35.23 -23.22
C SER A 899 38.65 36.29 -24.06
N ALA A 900 38.01 37.23 -23.35
CA ALA A 900 38.26 38.64 -23.68
C ALA A 900 39.67 38.98 -23.17
N TYR A 901 40.52 39.60 -23.99
CA TYR A 901 41.89 39.94 -23.58
C TYR A 901 41.85 40.93 -22.40
N ARG A 902 42.15 40.45 -21.18
CA ARG A 902 41.80 41.10 -19.89
C ARG A 902 42.38 42.50 -19.60
N ASN A 903 43.09 43.12 -20.55
CA ASN A 903 43.64 44.47 -20.45
C ASN A 903 43.10 45.45 -21.52
N SER A 904 42.26 45.00 -22.46
CA SER A 904 41.67 45.86 -23.49
C SER A 904 40.37 45.25 -24.02
N ILE A 905 39.26 45.96 -23.83
CA ILE A 905 38.05 45.80 -24.65
C ILE A 905 37.88 47.12 -25.40
N HIS A 906 38.28 47.12 -26.66
CA HIS A 906 37.98 48.15 -27.63
C HIS A 906 36.64 47.86 -28.31
N ARG A 907 36.23 48.76 -29.20
CA ARG A 907 34.85 48.82 -29.73
C ARG A 907 34.46 47.66 -30.66
N ASN A 908 35.43 46.83 -31.03
CA ASN A 908 35.40 45.88 -32.14
C ASN A 908 36.21 44.60 -31.82
N ASP A 909 36.34 44.23 -30.55
CA ASP A 909 37.13 43.06 -30.13
C ASP A 909 36.28 41.78 -30.05
N ASP A 910 36.92 40.62 -30.16
CA ASP A 910 36.28 39.30 -30.16
C ASP A 910 36.36 38.62 -28.78
N ILE A 911 35.27 37.97 -28.37
CA ILE A 911 35.20 37.14 -27.16
C ILE A 911 35.42 35.68 -27.58
N THR A 912 36.51 35.06 -27.12
CA THR A 912 36.80 33.64 -27.37
C THR A 912 36.48 32.79 -26.15
N ILE A 913 35.72 31.70 -26.34
CA ILE A 913 35.38 30.72 -25.31
C ILE A 913 35.96 29.36 -25.71
N ARG A 914 36.96 28.90 -24.96
CA ARG A 914 37.62 27.61 -25.16
C ARG A 914 37.00 26.52 -24.28
N TYR A 915 36.58 25.45 -24.93
CA TYR A 915 36.12 24.20 -24.33
C TYR A 915 37.24 23.16 -24.38
N GLN A 916 37.18 22.12 -23.53
CA GLN A 916 38.17 21.03 -23.53
C GLN A 916 38.12 20.14 -24.80
N VAL A 917 37.02 20.20 -25.56
CA VAL A 917 36.76 19.44 -26.79
C VAL A 917 36.23 20.42 -27.85
N PRO A 918 36.63 20.32 -29.13
CA PRO A 918 36.16 21.21 -30.20
C PRO A 918 34.63 21.29 -30.30
N VAL A 919 34.09 22.49 -30.57
CA VAL A 919 32.64 22.74 -30.69
C VAL A 919 32.19 23.14 -32.10
N VAL A 920 30.88 23.10 -32.34
CA VAL A 920 30.19 23.56 -33.56
C VAL A 920 28.89 24.29 -33.20
N LEU A 921 28.56 25.34 -33.97
CA LEU A 921 27.27 26.06 -33.86
C LEU A 921 26.11 25.20 -34.40
N LYS A 922 24.95 25.29 -33.73
CA LYS A 922 23.69 24.62 -34.14
C LYS A 922 22.54 25.61 -34.38
N SER A 923 22.40 26.61 -33.50
CA SER A 923 21.38 27.68 -33.60
C SER A 923 21.99 29.04 -33.20
N PRO A 924 22.78 29.68 -34.09
CA PRO A 924 23.46 30.94 -33.79
C PRO A 924 22.49 32.09 -33.47
N GLU A 925 21.28 32.08 -34.03
CA GLU A 925 20.23 33.07 -33.78
C GLU A 925 19.65 33.07 -32.36
N LEU A 926 20.05 32.13 -31.50
CA LEU A 926 19.64 32.05 -30.09
C LEU A 926 20.71 32.56 -29.11
N ILE A 927 21.90 32.95 -29.58
CA ILE A 927 22.95 33.53 -28.73
C ILE A 927 22.80 35.04 -28.73
N GLU A 928 22.59 35.64 -27.56
CA GLU A 928 22.27 37.06 -27.40
C GLU A 928 23.28 37.79 -26.51
N LEU A 929 23.61 39.04 -26.87
CA LEU A 929 24.37 39.98 -26.03
C LEU A 929 23.48 41.18 -25.68
N SER A 930 23.30 41.41 -24.38
CA SER A 930 22.35 42.39 -23.86
C SER A 930 22.94 43.33 -22.80
N SER A 931 22.44 44.56 -22.76
CA SER A 931 22.68 45.53 -21.67
C SER A 931 21.43 46.41 -21.50
N GLU A 932 20.88 46.51 -20.29
CA GLU A 932 19.71 47.36 -19.95
C GLU A 932 18.53 47.31 -20.97
N GLY A 933 18.26 46.14 -21.56
CA GLY A 933 17.17 45.94 -22.54
C GLY A 933 17.49 46.39 -23.98
N LYS A 934 18.73 46.79 -24.27
CA LYS A 934 19.30 46.90 -25.62
C LYS A 934 19.93 45.54 -26.00
N LEU A 935 19.69 45.09 -27.23
CA LEU A 935 20.42 43.99 -27.86
C LEU A 935 21.47 44.54 -28.83
N THR A 936 22.68 44.01 -28.77
CA THR A 936 23.77 44.33 -29.72
C THR A 936 23.90 43.18 -30.74
N PRO A 937 24.00 43.46 -32.06
CA PRO A 937 24.25 42.41 -33.04
C PRO A 937 25.57 41.67 -32.78
N LEU A 938 25.50 40.33 -32.79
CA LEU A 938 26.65 39.45 -32.72
C LEU A 938 26.97 38.87 -34.10
N TYR A 939 28.25 38.60 -34.33
CA TYR A 939 28.73 37.69 -35.36
C TYR A 939 29.42 36.50 -34.67
N LEU A 940 29.17 35.29 -35.17
CA LEU A 940 29.54 34.05 -34.49
C LEU A 940 30.33 33.16 -35.44
N THR A 941 31.54 32.79 -35.06
CA THR A 941 32.40 31.83 -35.78
C THR A 941 32.89 30.74 -34.83
N VAL A 942 33.47 29.69 -35.42
CA VAL A 942 34.16 28.62 -34.69
C VAL A 942 35.56 28.52 -35.28
N GLU A 943 36.57 28.69 -34.45
CA GLU A 943 37.98 28.74 -34.86
C GLU A 943 38.83 27.94 -33.88
N ASP A 944 39.68 27.04 -34.39
CA ASP A 944 40.49 26.09 -33.61
C ASP A 944 39.72 25.39 -32.47
N GLY A 945 38.49 24.94 -32.77
CA GLY A 945 37.60 24.25 -31.83
C GLY A 945 36.99 25.12 -30.74
N ALA A 946 37.23 26.43 -30.73
CA ALA A 946 36.64 27.40 -29.80
C ALA A 946 35.44 28.13 -30.43
N LEU A 947 34.54 28.63 -29.58
CA LEU A 947 33.49 29.56 -30.00
C LEU A 947 34.05 30.98 -29.98
N VAL A 948 33.95 31.71 -31.10
CA VAL A 948 34.41 33.08 -31.24
C VAL A 948 33.21 33.99 -31.53
N ILE A 949 33.13 35.10 -30.79
CA ILE A 949 31.95 35.97 -30.74
C ILE A 949 32.41 37.42 -30.96
N SER A 950 32.22 37.93 -32.17
CA SER A 950 32.56 39.31 -32.55
C SER A 950 31.37 40.25 -32.33
N HIS A 951 31.64 41.48 -31.88
CA HIS A 951 30.65 42.54 -31.75
C HIS A 951 31.15 43.88 -32.32
N GLU A 952 30.24 44.74 -32.77
CA GLU A 952 30.56 46.14 -33.06
C GLU A 952 29.80 47.10 -32.12
N GLY A 953 30.51 48.09 -31.58
CA GLY A 953 29.91 49.35 -31.16
C GLY A 953 29.65 49.55 -29.68
N LEU A 954 30.05 48.62 -28.79
CA LEU A 954 29.78 48.69 -27.34
C LEU A 954 30.15 50.06 -26.72
N GLU A 955 29.38 50.45 -25.71
CA GLU A 955 29.57 51.69 -24.95
C GLU A 955 30.48 51.42 -23.73
N PHE A 956 31.40 52.34 -23.41
CA PHE A 956 32.37 52.19 -22.31
C PHE A 956 31.73 52.42 -20.93
N GLY A 957 32.15 51.65 -19.92
CA GLY A 957 31.63 51.75 -18.55
C GLY A 957 30.25 51.11 -18.35
N GLN A 958 29.88 50.15 -19.20
CA GLN A 958 28.58 49.46 -19.17
C GLN A 958 28.77 47.94 -19.01
N GLU A 959 27.89 47.31 -18.24
CA GLU A 959 27.81 45.86 -18.08
C GLU A 959 26.98 45.23 -19.20
N TYR A 960 27.50 44.13 -19.74
CA TYR A 960 26.88 43.32 -20.78
C TYR A 960 26.81 41.85 -20.35
N LYS A 961 25.65 41.23 -20.60
CA LYS A 961 25.40 39.81 -20.36
C LYS A 961 25.31 39.07 -21.68
N LEU A 962 26.19 38.08 -21.86
CA LEU A 962 26.15 37.12 -22.95
C LEU A 962 25.37 35.88 -22.51
N LEU A 963 24.34 35.52 -23.28
CA LEU A 963 23.50 34.35 -23.07
C LEU A 963 23.77 33.30 -24.15
N ILE A 964 24.17 32.09 -23.74
CA ILE A 964 24.29 30.92 -24.60
C ILE A 964 23.29 29.87 -24.10
N PRO A 965 22.08 29.77 -24.69
CA PRO A 965 21.08 28.81 -24.25
C PRO A 965 21.51 27.36 -24.52
N LYS A 966 21.13 26.46 -23.61
CA LYS A 966 21.00 25.02 -23.86
C LYS A 966 20.26 24.79 -25.19
N GLY A 967 21.00 24.40 -26.24
CA GLY A 967 20.49 24.41 -27.61
C GLY A 967 21.51 24.87 -28.66
N ALA A 968 22.23 25.96 -28.38
CA ALA A 968 22.90 26.72 -29.44
C ALA A 968 24.21 26.12 -29.97
N VAL A 969 24.91 25.31 -29.16
CA VAL A 969 26.28 24.81 -29.42
C VAL A 969 26.37 23.31 -29.08
N ALA A 970 27.13 22.55 -29.86
CA ALA A 970 27.42 21.12 -29.66
C ALA A 970 28.91 20.83 -29.85
N PHE A 971 29.36 19.60 -29.56
CA PHE A 971 30.74 19.18 -29.87
C PHE A 971 30.93 18.78 -31.34
N GLU A 972 32.12 18.97 -31.88
CA GLU A 972 32.47 18.62 -33.26
C GLU A 972 32.37 17.09 -33.49
N GLY A 973 31.88 16.71 -34.66
CA GLY A 973 31.59 15.30 -35.01
C GLY A 973 30.38 14.70 -34.28
N ASN A 974 29.89 15.32 -33.20
CA ASN A 974 28.80 14.79 -32.37
C ASN A 974 27.45 15.50 -32.66
N LEU A 975 26.34 14.77 -32.49
CA LEU A 975 24.99 15.35 -32.55
C LEU A 975 24.52 15.89 -31.19
N ARG A 976 25.18 15.50 -30.09
CA ARG A 976 24.78 15.89 -28.73
C ARG A 976 25.11 17.37 -28.45
N ILE A 977 24.06 18.13 -28.17
CA ILE A 977 24.08 19.56 -27.86
C ILE A 977 24.46 19.77 -26.38
N LEU A 978 25.15 20.87 -26.06
CA LEU A 978 25.43 21.26 -24.67
C LEU A 978 24.11 21.36 -23.87
N ASN A 979 24.03 20.57 -22.80
CA ASN A 979 22.80 20.31 -22.05
C ASN A 979 22.59 21.25 -20.85
N GLN A 980 23.46 22.25 -20.69
CA GLN A 980 23.41 23.31 -19.69
C GLN A 980 23.59 24.66 -20.41
N SER A 981 22.87 25.69 -19.99
CA SER A 981 23.07 27.05 -20.52
C SER A 981 24.33 27.67 -19.91
N ALA A 982 25.08 28.45 -20.70
CA ALA A 982 26.19 29.25 -20.20
C ALA A 982 25.79 30.73 -20.21
N GLU A 983 26.15 31.44 -19.13
CA GLU A 983 25.92 32.86 -18.93
C GLU A 983 27.24 33.51 -18.55
N LEU A 984 27.59 34.62 -19.21
CA LEU A 984 28.86 35.33 -19.02
C LEU A 984 28.59 36.83 -18.89
N ASP A 985 28.81 37.34 -17.68
CA ASP A 985 28.73 38.77 -17.34
C ASP A 985 30.11 39.43 -17.47
N PHE A 986 30.18 40.58 -18.16
CA PHE A 986 31.40 41.37 -18.31
C PHE A 986 31.11 42.87 -18.45
N ALA A 987 32.08 43.70 -18.05
CA ALA A 987 31.97 45.16 -18.11
C ALA A 987 33.01 45.75 -19.07
N THR A 988 32.62 46.77 -19.84
CA THR A 988 33.55 47.56 -20.66
C THR A 988 34.32 48.57 -19.80
N LEU A 989 35.64 48.70 -20.02
CA LEU A 989 36.51 49.52 -19.16
C LEU A 989 36.24 51.03 -19.29
N ASP A 990 36.32 51.74 -18.17
CA ASP A 990 36.11 53.19 -18.05
C ASP A 990 37.40 53.98 -18.39
N CYS A 991 37.51 54.49 -19.63
CA CYS A 991 38.75 55.07 -20.17
C CYS A 991 39.16 56.39 -19.47
N LYS A 992 40.14 56.30 -18.56
CA LYS A 992 40.76 57.45 -17.85
C LYS A 992 42.30 57.37 -17.90
N PRO A 993 42.99 58.17 -18.75
CA PRO A 993 44.44 58.10 -18.88
C PRO A 993 45.16 58.62 -17.61
N SER A 994 46.20 57.89 -17.19
CA SER A 994 46.93 58.16 -15.93
C SER A 994 48.43 58.38 -16.18
N GLY A 995 49.04 59.31 -15.43
CA GLY A 995 50.37 59.86 -15.75
C GLY A 995 51.59 59.00 -15.36
N ILE A 996 52.71 59.26 -16.04
CA ILE A 996 54.00 58.55 -15.89
C ILE A 996 54.81 59.14 -14.72
N ILE A 997 55.21 58.31 -13.76
CA ILE A 997 56.32 58.54 -12.81
C ILE A 997 57.13 57.23 -12.68
N SER A 998 58.43 57.32 -12.39
CA SER A 998 59.43 56.27 -12.62
C SER A 998 59.83 55.42 -11.40
N LEU A 999 60.70 54.44 -11.68
CA LEU A 999 61.39 53.49 -10.79
C LEU A 999 62.92 53.72 -10.90
N PRO A 1000 63.78 53.03 -10.13
CA PRO A 1000 63.55 52.28 -8.89
C PRO A 1000 64.45 52.75 -7.72
N ASP A 1001 64.22 52.24 -6.51
CA ASP A 1001 65.31 51.83 -5.62
C ASP A 1001 64.89 50.62 -4.79
N ARG A 1002 65.85 49.74 -4.41
CA ARG A 1002 65.57 48.48 -3.70
C ARG A 1002 65.35 48.71 -2.20
N VAL A 1003 64.26 48.14 -1.65
CA VAL A 1003 64.32 47.06 -0.62
C VAL A 1003 63.07 46.17 -0.80
N VAL A 1004 63.19 44.85 -0.60
CA VAL A 1004 62.03 43.97 -0.36
C VAL A 1004 61.95 43.69 1.14
N VAL A 1005 60.84 44.09 1.76
CA VAL A 1005 60.39 43.60 3.06
C VAL A 1005 58.87 43.47 2.96
N CYS A 1006 58.28 42.50 3.67
CA CYS A 1006 56.86 42.57 4.01
C CYS A 1006 56.56 43.87 4.78
N PRO A 1007 55.29 44.31 4.87
CA PRO A 1007 54.91 45.28 5.90
C PRO A 1007 55.08 44.65 7.28
N ASN A 1008 56.32 44.68 7.80
CA ASN A 1008 56.66 44.41 9.20
C ASN A 1008 56.22 45.59 10.07
N GLU A 1009 54.94 45.98 9.93
CA GLU A 1009 54.11 46.52 11.00
C GLU A 1009 53.48 45.28 11.66
N PRO A 1010 54.21 44.55 12.53
CA PRO A 1010 53.66 43.35 13.16
C PRO A 1010 52.44 43.77 13.97
N ILE A 1011 51.42 42.91 14.06
CA ILE A 1011 50.31 43.15 14.98
C ILE A 1011 50.92 43.47 16.36
N GLU A 1012 50.57 44.63 16.90
CA GLU A 1012 51.19 45.14 18.11
C GLU A 1012 50.64 44.34 19.29
N ILE A 1013 51.36 43.27 19.60
CA ILE A 1013 51.28 42.54 20.85
C ILE A 1013 51.80 43.46 21.95
N VAL A 1014 50.92 44.31 22.48
CA VAL A 1014 51.22 45.21 23.58
C VAL A 1014 51.35 44.34 24.84
N ALA A 1015 52.58 43.92 25.13
CA ALA A 1015 52.95 43.21 26.34
C ALA A 1015 53.16 44.21 27.49
N GLN A 1016 52.09 44.58 28.20
CA GLN A 1016 52.19 45.42 29.39
C GLN A 1016 52.68 44.60 30.57
N THR A 1017 53.97 44.73 30.91
CA THR A 1017 54.55 44.28 32.18
C THR A 1017 54.52 45.36 33.24
N GLU A 1018 53.49 45.35 34.10
CA GLU A 1018 53.51 46.08 35.37
C GLU A 1018 54.14 45.17 36.45
N GLY A 1019 55.47 45.08 36.44
CA GLY A 1019 56.20 44.07 37.21
C GLY A 1019 56.07 42.68 36.58
N ASP A 1020 55.79 41.67 37.40
CA ASP A 1020 55.91 40.25 37.03
C ASP A 1020 54.70 39.67 36.26
N ILE A 1021 53.78 40.51 35.76
CA ILE A 1021 52.58 40.10 34.99
C ILE A 1021 52.59 40.80 33.64
N ALA A 1022 52.60 40.03 32.55
CA ALA A 1022 52.45 40.53 31.18
C ALA A 1022 51.00 40.36 30.69
N ASP A 1023 50.25 41.46 30.56
CA ASP A 1023 48.99 41.47 29.81
C ASP A 1023 49.28 41.63 28.31
N LEU A 1024 48.62 40.84 27.45
CA LEU A 1024 48.87 40.81 26.00
C LEU A 1024 47.62 41.27 25.25
N ARG A 1025 47.73 42.38 24.50
CA ARG A 1025 46.64 42.90 23.65
C ARG A 1025 47.10 43.03 22.22
N TRP A 1026 46.20 42.75 21.28
CA TRP A 1026 46.43 42.85 19.85
C TRP A 1026 45.75 44.12 19.33
N THR A 1027 46.54 45.09 18.89
CA THR A 1027 46.01 46.33 18.29
C THR A 1027 46.49 46.52 16.87
N TYR A 1028 45.59 47.00 16.02
CA TYR A 1028 45.89 47.51 14.68
C TYR A 1028 45.27 48.92 14.59
N ASN A 1029 46.07 49.93 14.24
CA ASN A 1029 45.65 51.35 14.23
C ASN A 1029 44.95 51.85 15.52
N ASN A 1030 45.43 51.43 16.69
CA ASN A 1030 44.84 51.70 18.02
C ASN A 1030 43.43 51.13 18.28
N GLU A 1031 42.86 50.36 17.35
CA GLU A 1031 41.63 49.60 17.60
C GLU A 1031 41.98 48.16 18.04
N VAL A 1032 41.14 47.60 18.92
CA VAL A 1032 41.28 46.21 19.37
C VAL A 1032 40.65 45.30 18.32
N LEU A 1033 41.39 44.28 17.89
CA LEU A 1033 40.88 43.30 16.93
C LEU A 1033 39.91 42.32 17.61
N ASP A 1034 38.62 42.47 17.33
CA ASP A 1034 37.60 41.48 17.70
C ASP A 1034 37.66 40.24 16.79
N PHE A 1035 37.34 39.07 17.35
CA PHE A 1035 37.62 37.77 16.75
C PHE A 1035 36.81 37.47 15.47
N ASN A 1036 37.51 37.34 14.34
CA ASN A 1036 37.15 36.50 13.20
C ASN A 1036 38.43 35.80 12.69
N SER A 1037 38.31 34.59 12.13
CA SER A 1037 39.26 33.51 12.43
C SER A 1037 40.55 33.41 11.60
N ASP A 1038 40.62 33.99 10.40
CA ASP A 1038 41.46 33.42 9.33
C ASP A 1038 42.81 34.15 9.10
N THR A 1039 43.50 34.63 10.15
CA THR A 1039 44.77 35.38 9.97
C THR A 1039 45.93 35.12 10.95
N LEU A 1040 45.72 34.60 12.18
CA LEU A 1040 46.81 34.44 13.18
C LEU A 1040 46.63 33.21 14.08
N THR A 1041 47.73 32.51 14.39
CA THR A 1041 47.78 31.36 15.32
C THR A 1041 48.98 31.46 16.27
N ILE A 1042 48.82 31.26 17.58
CA ILE A 1042 49.96 31.22 18.52
C ILE A 1042 50.52 29.80 18.59
N GLU A 1043 51.83 29.65 18.37
CA GLU A 1043 52.52 28.35 18.32
C GLU A 1043 53.40 28.08 19.55
N SER A 1044 54.09 29.09 20.12
CA SER A 1044 54.96 28.89 21.29
C SER A 1044 55.22 30.16 22.12
N LEU A 1045 55.74 29.99 23.33
CA LEU A 1045 56.30 31.06 24.16
C LEU A 1045 57.55 30.53 24.89
N THR A 1046 58.71 31.15 24.65
CA THR A 1046 59.98 30.77 25.28
C THR A 1046 60.78 32.00 25.73
N GLN A 1047 61.58 31.85 26.78
CA GLN A 1047 62.40 32.92 27.36
C GLN A 1047 63.89 32.55 27.24
N ASP A 1048 64.72 33.51 26.81
CA ASP A 1048 66.16 33.30 26.72
C ASP A 1048 66.93 33.67 28.01
N LYS A 1049 68.24 33.42 28.01
CA LYS A 1049 69.13 33.65 29.17
C LYS A 1049 69.49 35.11 29.42
N LEU A 1050 68.99 36.04 28.60
CA LEU A 1050 69.13 37.49 28.75
C LEU A 1050 67.81 38.17 29.11
N GLY A 1051 66.72 37.42 29.22
CA GLY A 1051 65.40 37.93 29.63
C GLY A 1051 64.59 38.53 28.48
N ILE A 1052 64.98 38.29 27.22
CA ILE A 1052 64.13 38.61 26.07
C ILE A 1052 63.09 37.49 25.95
N TYR A 1053 61.83 37.90 25.81
CA TYR A 1053 60.69 36.99 25.64
C TYR A 1053 60.42 36.77 24.16
N THR A 1054 60.42 35.50 23.74
CA THR A 1054 60.13 35.06 22.38
C THR A 1054 58.71 34.47 22.35
N LEU A 1055 57.77 35.15 21.70
CA LEU A 1055 56.43 34.62 21.44
C LEU A 1055 56.35 34.21 19.96
N GLU A 1056 56.02 32.95 19.66
CA GLU A 1056 55.87 32.45 18.29
C GLU A 1056 54.41 32.46 17.86
N VAL A 1057 54.12 33.16 16.76
CA VAL A 1057 52.77 33.35 16.19
C VAL A 1057 52.86 33.22 14.67
N SER A 1058 52.15 32.29 14.04
CA SER A 1058 52.12 32.16 12.57
C SER A 1058 50.99 32.97 11.94
N ASP A 1059 51.24 33.44 10.71
CA ASP A 1059 50.30 34.22 9.89
C ASP A 1059 50.00 33.53 8.54
N TYR A 1060 49.20 34.18 7.70
CA TYR A 1060 48.86 33.71 6.35
C TYR A 1060 50.07 33.56 5.41
N CYS A 1061 51.25 34.09 5.75
CA CYS A 1061 52.50 33.86 5.02
C CYS A 1061 53.35 32.71 5.59
N GLN A 1062 52.77 31.88 6.47
CA GLN A 1062 53.37 30.65 7.05
C GLN A 1062 54.77 30.85 7.64
N SER A 1063 55.03 32.04 8.16
CA SER A 1063 56.23 32.34 8.94
C SER A 1063 55.86 32.32 10.41
N ALA A 1064 56.47 31.43 11.21
CA ALA A 1064 56.37 31.50 12.65
C ALA A 1064 57.06 32.79 13.13
N ILE A 1065 56.28 33.84 13.40
CA ILE A 1065 56.75 35.14 13.88
C ILE A 1065 57.20 34.96 15.33
N SER A 1066 58.45 34.54 15.48
CA SER A 1066 59.18 34.42 16.74
C SER A 1066 59.51 35.82 17.29
N LYS A 1067 58.48 36.53 17.78
CA LYS A 1067 58.53 37.93 18.19
C LYS A 1067 59.29 38.07 19.51
N GLN A 1068 60.60 38.24 19.41
CA GLN A 1068 61.42 38.77 20.48
C GLN A 1068 61.17 40.27 20.67
N VAL A 1069 60.78 40.69 21.89
CA VAL A 1069 60.35 42.07 22.17
C VAL A 1069 61.54 43.03 22.35
N SER A 1070 61.97 43.69 21.26
CA SER A 1070 62.84 44.90 21.22
C SER A 1070 62.73 45.62 19.84
N LEU A 1071 63.24 46.87 19.67
CA LEU A 1071 62.58 47.89 18.80
C LEU A 1071 63.45 48.66 17.72
N GLY A 1072 62.96 48.84 16.45
CA GLY A 1072 63.38 49.83 15.37
C GLY A 1072 64.05 49.30 14.05
N HIS A 1073 64.15 49.96 12.86
CA HIS A 1073 63.56 51.20 12.22
C HIS A 1073 63.86 51.31 10.65
N ILE A 1074 63.70 52.49 9.96
CA ILE A 1074 63.59 52.73 8.46
C ILE A 1074 64.89 53.24 7.70
N GLU A 1075 65.02 53.72 6.42
CA GLU A 1075 64.20 54.53 5.43
C GLU A 1075 64.55 54.36 3.88
N THR A 1076 64.46 55.39 2.96
CA THR A 1076 64.21 55.25 1.46
C THR A 1076 64.80 56.34 0.44
N THR A 1077 64.34 56.38 -0.85
CA THR A 1077 64.52 57.37 -2.02
C THR A 1077 65.71 57.21 -3.04
N ALA A 1078 65.70 57.44 -4.39
CA ALA A 1078 64.85 58.12 -5.47
C ALA A 1078 65.19 59.61 -5.92
N LEU A 1079 64.94 60.24 -7.13
CA LEU A 1079 64.34 59.95 -8.50
C LEU A 1079 64.59 61.04 -9.66
N ASN A 1080 64.66 60.66 -10.97
CA ASN A 1080 64.33 61.29 -12.34
C ASN A 1080 64.61 62.75 -12.89
N VAL A 1081 64.53 62.96 -14.25
CA VAL A 1081 64.35 64.23 -15.10
C VAL A 1081 64.34 63.92 -16.67
N MET A 1082 64.06 64.75 -17.73
CA MET A 1082 62.90 65.64 -18.17
C MET A 1082 62.94 66.26 -19.65
N ASP A 1083 61.99 65.90 -20.56
CA ASP A 1083 61.03 66.74 -21.41
C ASP A 1083 61.15 67.16 -22.94
N LYS A 1084 60.13 66.73 -23.75
CA LYS A 1084 59.37 67.30 -24.94
C LYS A 1084 59.98 67.73 -26.33
N TRP A 1085 59.73 66.89 -27.35
CA TRP A 1085 59.75 67.15 -28.84
C TRP A 1085 61.10 67.56 -29.46
N GLY A 1086 61.90 66.55 -29.83
CA GLY A 1086 63.14 66.68 -30.60
C GLY A 1086 63.32 65.49 -31.56
N THR A 1087 64.20 65.64 -32.55
CA THR A 1087 64.40 64.67 -33.64
C THR A 1087 64.69 63.26 -33.14
N VAL A 1088 63.96 62.26 -33.66
CA VAL A 1088 64.29 60.84 -33.45
C VAL A 1088 65.55 60.49 -34.24
N PHE A 1089 66.52 59.87 -33.58
CA PHE A 1089 67.75 59.35 -34.20
C PHE A 1089 67.86 57.85 -33.94
N PHE A 1090 68.48 57.13 -34.87
CA PHE A 1090 68.72 55.69 -34.77
C PHE A 1090 70.20 55.42 -34.51
N ILE A 1091 70.50 54.53 -33.57
CA ILE A 1091 71.84 53.97 -33.36
C ILE A 1091 71.69 52.45 -33.37
N ASP A 1092 72.22 51.80 -34.41
CA ASP A 1092 72.35 50.34 -34.46
C ASP A 1092 73.27 49.84 -33.34
N ASN A 1093 72.92 48.69 -32.75
CA ASN A 1093 73.73 48.02 -31.75
C ASN A 1093 73.85 46.51 -32.01
N ALA A 1094 74.14 46.18 -33.28
CA ALA A 1094 74.77 44.94 -33.76
C ALA A 1094 73.89 43.71 -34.05
N SER A 1095 72.58 43.89 -34.30
CA SER A 1095 71.67 42.79 -34.70
C SER A 1095 70.69 43.08 -35.85
N GLU A 1096 70.69 44.29 -36.42
CA GLU A 1096 69.91 44.67 -37.63
C GLU A 1096 68.39 44.33 -37.59
N GLN A 1097 67.77 44.23 -36.41
CA GLN A 1097 66.30 44.05 -36.28
C GLN A 1097 65.57 45.34 -35.89
N LEU A 1098 64.34 45.49 -36.38
CA LEU A 1098 63.47 46.66 -36.11
C LEU A 1098 63.12 46.85 -34.63
N SER A 1099 63.32 45.83 -33.78
CA SER A 1099 63.15 45.88 -32.33
C SER A 1099 64.30 46.56 -31.58
N ASP A 1100 65.50 46.65 -32.17
CA ASP A 1100 66.70 47.10 -31.45
C ASP A 1100 66.90 48.63 -31.47
N TYR A 1101 66.04 49.36 -32.19
CA TYR A 1101 66.07 50.82 -32.25
C TYR A 1101 65.59 51.44 -30.94
N LYS A 1102 66.50 52.11 -30.24
CA LYS A 1102 66.19 52.93 -29.05
C LYS A 1102 65.64 54.29 -29.47
N TRP A 1103 64.47 54.65 -28.95
CA TRP A 1103 63.78 55.89 -29.25
C TRP A 1103 64.18 57.00 -28.26
N TYR A 1104 64.46 58.18 -28.81
CA TYR A 1104 64.84 59.38 -28.05
C TYR A 1104 64.02 60.58 -28.53
N LEU A 1105 63.69 61.49 -27.61
CA LEU A 1105 62.97 62.73 -27.89
C LEU A 1105 63.51 63.82 -26.95
N ASN A 1106 64.19 64.83 -27.49
CA ASN A 1106 65.06 65.74 -26.72
C ASN A 1106 66.14 65.02 -25.90
N GLU A 1107 66.84 64.06 -26.51
CA GLU A 1107 67.99 63.34 -25.94
C GLU A 1107 67.69 62.43 -24.72
N ASP A 1108 66.53 62.57 -24.07
CA ASP A 1108 65.99 61.60 -23.11
C ASP A 1108 65.47 60.32 -23.81
N PHE A 1109 65.68 59.17 -23.15
CA PHE A 1109 65.17 57.86 -23.58
C PHE A 1109 63.71 57.67 -23.13
N ILE A 1110 62.78 57.54 -24.07
CA ILE A 1110 61.32 57.67 -23.83
C ILE A 1110 60.66 56.40 -23.24
N SER A 1111 61.40 55.60 -22.46
CA SER A 1111 61.02 54.29 -21.90
C SER A 1111 60.91 53.13 -22.92
N ASN A 1112 60.68 51.93 -22.39
CA ASN A 1112 60.48 50.70 -23.16
C ASN A 1112 59.00 50.46 -23.58
N ALA A 1113 58.05 51.36 -23.26
CA ALA A 1113 56.63 51.09 -23.51
C ALA A 1113 55.75 52.35 -23.69
N GLN A 1114 55.65 52.85 -24.92
CA GLN A 1114 54.45 53.53 -25.43
C GLN A 1114 54.39 53.33 -26.95
N TYR A 1115 53.30 52.75 -27.45
CA TYR A 1115 53.19 52.33 -28.85
C TYR A 1115 52.82 53.50 -29.76
N ILE A 1116 53.49 53.55 -30.91
CA ILE A 1116 53.13 54.38 -32.06
C ILE A 1116 52.60 53.45 -33.15
N ASP A 1117 51.34 53.60 -33.53
CA ASP A 1117 50.71 52.88 -34.65
C ASP A 1117 50.57 53.80 -35.88
N ALA A 1118 50.49 53.22 -37.08
CA ALA A 1118 50.45 53.96 -38.34
C ALA A 1118 49.51 53.29 -39.37
N SER A 1119 48.24 53.70 -39.38
CA SER A 1119 47.22 53.13 -40.27
C SER A 1119 47.02 53.96 -41.54
N TYR A 1120 46.97 53.32 -42.72
CA TYR A 1120 46.70 54.00 -43.98
C TYR A 1120 45.19 54.23 -44.18
N LYS A 1121 44.72 55.47 -44.18
CA LYS A 1121 43.28 55.82 -44.29
C LYS A 1121 43.07 56.93 -45.31
N ASN A 1122 42.06 56.76 -46.17
CA ASN A 1122 41.65 57.72 -47.23
C ASN A 1122 42.78 58.24 -48.14
N GLY A 1123 43.86 57.47 -48.32
CA GLY A 1123 44.98 57.82 -49.20
C GLY A 1123 46.21 58.42 -48.52
N GLN A 1124 46.16 58.70 -47.21
CA GLN A 1124 47.28 59.20 -46.40
C GLN A 1124 47.64 58.21 -45.27
N LEU A 1125 48.88 58.26 -44.78
CA LEU A 1125 49.28 57.50 -43.58
C LEU A 1125 48.91 58.32 -42.34
N VAL A 1126 48.15 57.76 -41.40
CA VAL A 1126 47.79 58.45 -40.15
C VAL A 1126 48.49 57.76 -38.98
N VAL A 1127 49.27 58.53 -38.23
CA VAL A 1127 50.05 58.04 -37.10
C VAL A 1127 49.33 58.35 -35.79
N TYR A 1128 49.32 57.39 -34.87
CA TYR A 1128 48.63 57.42 -33.58
C TYR A 1128 49.64 57.21 -32.45
N ALA A 1129 49.55 58.03 -31.40
CA ALA A 1129 50.21 57.78 -30.13
C ALA A 1129 49.17 57.21 -29.15
N LEU A 1130 49.41 55.99 -28.67
CA LEU A 1130 48.49 55.25 -27.79
C LEU A 1130 49.06 55.18 -26.37
N ASP A 1131 48.18 55.17 -25.37
CA ASP A 1131 48.62 54.81 -24.03
C ASP A 1131 48.94 53.32 -23.96
N GLY A 1132 50.18 52.97 -23.63
CA GLY A 1132 50.69 51.60 -23.63
C GLY A 1132 50.13 50.68 -22.53
N LYS A 1133 49.12 51.12 -21.76
CA LYS A 1133 48.49 50.33 -20.69
C LYS A 1133 46.96 50.26 -20.76
N SER A 1134 46.30 51.24 -21.38
CA SER A 1134 44.84 51.28 -21.60
C SER A 1134 44.41 51.23 -23.07
N GLY A 1135 45.34 51.38 -24.02
CA GLY A 1135 45.06 51.47 -25.46
C GLY A 1135 44.29 52.74 -25.88
N CYS A 1136 43.88 53.60 -24.95
CA CYS A 1136 43.19 54.84 -25.27
C CYS A 1136 44.10 55.77 -26.10
N VAL A 1137 43.53 56.37 -27.17
CA VAL A 1137 44.26 57.27 -28.08
C VAL A 1137 44.65 58.56 -27.36
N LEU A 1138 45.95 58.81 -27.20
CA LEU A 1138 46.46 60.05 -26.63
C LEU A 1138 46.52 61.18 -27.66
N ARG A 1139 46.89 60.87 -28.91
CA ARG A 1139 46.90 61.82 -30.04
C ARG A 1139 47.01 61.10 -31.40
N SER A 1140 46.65 61.77 -32.49
CA SER A 1140 46.87 61.28 -33.87
C SER A 1140 47.08 62.41 -34.88
N GLU A 1141 47.84 62.17 -35.96
CA GLU A 1141 48.17 63.19 -36.99
C GLU A 1141 48.46 62.53 -38.38
N PRO A 1142 47.99 63.08 -39.51
CA PRO A 1142 48.21 62.53 -40.86
C PRO A 1142 49.54 62.98 -41.49
N ILE A 1143 50.11 62.11 -42.33
CA ILE A 1143 51.40 62.28 -43.02
C ILE A 1143 51.26 61.90 -44.50
N GLU A 1144 51.85 62.71 -45.39
CA GLU A 1144 51.96 62.41 -46.82
C GLU A 1144 53.29 61.70 -47.12
N LEU A 1145 53.24 60.58 -47.88
CA LEU A 1145 54.43 59.79 -48.24
C LEU A 1145 54.82 60.02 -49.71
N SER A 1146 56.12 60.20 -49.97
CA SER A 1146 56.65 60.62 -51.27
C SER A 1146 57.43 59.55 -52.03
N GLY A 1147 56.74 58.49 -52.46
CA GLY A 1147 57.12 57.66 -53.62
C GLY A 1147 58.05 56.46 -53.36
N GLY A 1148 57.56 55.27 -53.73
CA GLY A 1148 58.25 53.99 -53.67
C GLY A 1148 57.22 52.85 -53.77
N GLU A 1149 57.55 51.75 -54.44
CA GLU A 1149 56.61 50.62 -54.59
C GLU A 1149 56.57 49.74 -53.33
N ARG A 1150 55.48 48.99 -53.17
CA ARG A 1150 55.20 48.17 -51.98
C ARG A 1150 56.22 47.05 -51.76
N SER A 1151 56.60 46.88 -50.50
CA SER A 1151 56.69 45.56 -49.84
C SER A 1151 55.77 45.60 -48.62
#